data_AF-A0A0S2DK05-F1
#
_entry.id   AF-A0A0S2DK05-F1
#
_cell.length_a   1.000
_cell.length_b   1.000
_cell.length_c   1.000
_cell.angle_alpha   90.00
_cell.angle_beta   90.00
_cell.angle_gamma   90.00
#
_symmetry.space_group_name_H-M   'P 1'
#
loop_
_entity.id
_entity.type
_entity.pdbx_description
1 polymer ?
#
loop_
_entity_poly.entity_id
_entity_poly.type
_entity_poly.pdbx_seq_one_letter_code
_entity_poly.pdbx_strand_id
1 'polypeptide(L)'
;MSDAHGAQVRYPVWRGQQAVAGLWLPADLLNAQQRGERLLRWWAPGCRAWRFDRGPARGDLLRFEAERALHCDDAGGTPLCRIGAHGLYAGPLTAAEREGLAPADVHLVLGGQSLALDLADGEALDPSLAIELDDYALHDTFVCDRALPKLQPDKIAGKAVRELLGDRIAPPSEERQRFLRALGRDRDDGNGDGKPGLLERATGVRDGAAAWLLRRFPGLGVGFGGGGGAGGFGSGFGSGADAADATSSGAAGGIAQRRNTVLPQRWRAALARMAAASGAARLIGLRQGAYLRRLLEQFDHGDTLEALRHALPIDGDDAGSLGQSFGTPGRRDDLSLSAQRNVGASIGAGHDIRELLRQRYRRAFERLDGAGKIDEAVFVLAELLNARQEALDYLVKHGRAAQAAELALGWDMPADAIIRLLMLAGDAERATLVARRDNAFATALALLEGASGHRAHALSLRREWGRALAAQGRWLDAVEAVWPDPDSREQAARWLQTAEAGGAELSARALVRRAALLPDTLQHYAGRVAELTDPDAPAAPREALGQALATIAHAQRNQALARIAARALPALAADRAGGANALERAQLDRIRALAADPWLDADLPAWGVPPTPPALPLWERRAALEASLQADPGLQAPLDLAALGDGRWLAAFGEAGAAMFDAAGRCLKRYAAPAHRLVIGDSGEVALALARRESVWRIARLDLTGHRIEDLGALPLQFFADRFDGVAWAAVAGQRIVAFDAGPAGEGGRPLQVLWSVGDLGGDIVQARFLRHDELFLVAGRGVTTVWHYRTHPSRGLVSREPVEVPAHGWMLLDPHNTVGDVVIAANEDGGMRFSFRFSGRNCAIDLEPPEPVGGECESSLIPLARGFLVVLHGVYRMRAYLIRRGNDEAARCVARIDWPQARLRAREQADRLVLFDDEGRAMSIGVETSQVRSVQLR
;
A
#
# COMPACT_ATOMS: atom_id res chain seq x y z
N MET A 1 5.53 44.32 -61.60
CA MET A 1 6.73 43.48 -61.85
C MET A 1 7.92 44.40 -61.82
N SER A 2 8.89 44.13 -60.96
CA SER A 2 10.15 44.87 -60.85
C SER A 2 11.26 43.83 -60.76
N ASP A 3 12.30 43.98 -61.57
CA ASP A 3 13.32 42.94 -61.71
C ASP A 3 14.24 42.87 -60.49
N ALA A 4 14.17 41.74 -59.79
CA ALA A 4 15.17 41.28 -58.85
C ALA A 4 15.54 39.83 -59.22
N HIS A 5 16.26 39.65 -60.33
CA HIS A 5 16.77 38.34 -60.74
C HIS A 5 17.93 37.95 -59.82
N GLY A 6 17.63 37.27 -58.73
CA GLY A 6 18.64 36.67 -57.85
C GLY A 6 19.49 35.64 -58.60
N ALA A 7 20.77 35.53 -58.23
CA ALA A 7 21.69 34.57 -58.84
C ALA A 7 21.12 33.14 -58.80
N GLN A 8 21.16 32.44 -59.94
CA GLN A 8 20.62 31.09 -60.08
C GLN A 8 21.55 30.07 -59.40
N VAL A 9 21.04 29.40 -58.37
CA VAL A 9 21.83 28.52 -57.49
C VAL A 9 21.80 27.07 -58.00
N ARG A 10 22.99 26.46 -58.17
CA ARG A 10 23.12 25.05 -58.58
C ARG A 10 22.77 24.02 -57.51
N TYR A 11 23.08 24.33 -56.25
CA TYR A 11 22.88 23.43 -55.11
C TYR A 11 22.03 24.14 -54.03
N PRO A 12 20.70 23.93 -54.01
CA PRO A 12 19.80 24.76 -53.20
C PRO A 12 19.78 24.41 -51.71
N VAL A 13 20.30 23.23 -51.33
CA VAL A 13 20.36 22.76 -49.95
C VAL A 13 21.69 22.07 -49.66
N TRP A 14 22.14 22.17 -48.40
CA TRP A 14 23.18 21.30 -47.86
C TRP A 14 22.71 19.83 -47.78
N ARG A 15 23.65 18.89 -47.82
CA ARG A 15 23.37 17.43 -47.77
C ARG A 15 24.42 16.70 -46.94
N GLY A 16 24.04 15.53 -46.43
CA GLY A 16 24.90 14.71 -45.57
C GLY A 16 25.19 15.37 -44.22
N GLN A 17 26.28 14.95 -43.58
CA GLN A 17 26.71 15.52 -42.30
C GLN A 17 27.45 16.85 -42.50
N GLN A 18 26.98 17.93 -41.87
CA GLN A 18 27.52 19.28 -42.03
C GLN A 18 27.65 20.02 -40.68
N ALA A 19 28.50 21.05 -40.64
CA ALA A 19 28.60 21.99 -39.52
C ALA A 19 27.50 23.05 -39.61
N VAL A 20 26.32 22.71 -39.10
CA VAL A 20 25.12 23.54 -39.16
C VAL A 20 25.17 24.62 -38.09
N ALA A 21 25.06 25.88 -38.50
CA ALA A 21 25.07 27.08 -37.65
C ALA A 21 23.65 27.58 -37.28
N GLY A 22 22.62 27.10 -37.98
CA GLY A 22 21.23 27.41 -37.69
C GLY A 22 20.24 26.62 -38.56
N LEU A 23 18.95 26.81 -38.33
CA LEU A 23 17.86 26.17 -39.05
C LEU A 23 16.84 27.22 -39.48
N TRP A 24 16.37 27.12 -40.72
CA TRP A 24 15.22 27.86 -41.23
C TRP A 24 13.97 26.98 -41.27
N LEU A 25 12.85 27.49 -40.75
CA LEU A 25 11.58 26.81 -40.63
C LEU A 25 10.51 27.58 -41.44
N PRO A 26 10.29 27.24 -42.72
CA PRO A 26 9.41 27.99 -43.61
C PRO A 26 7.94 27.88 -43.22
N ALA A 27 7.24 29.01 -43.16
CA ALA A 27 5.81 29.08 -42.84
C ALA A 27 4.91 28.45 -43.92
N ASP A 28 5.40 28.37 -45.17
CA ASP A 28 4.68 27.78 -46.30
C ASP A 28 4.58 26.25 -46.22
N LEU A 29 5.44 25.60 -45.42
CA LEU A 29 5.46 24.15 -45.20
C LEU A 29 5.10 23.75 -43.75
N LEU A 30 5.27 24.66 -42.80
CA LEU A 30 5.11 24.40 -41.37
C LEU A 30 4.16 25.41 -40.74
N ASN A 31 3.08 24.91 -40.13
CA ASN A 31 2.17 25.75 -39.35
C ASN A 31 2.87 26.31 -38.09
N ALA A 32 2.26 27.29 -37.42
CA ALA A 32 2.88 27.98 -36.29
C ALA A 32 3.28 27.03 -35.13
N GLN A 33 2.44 26.03 -34.84
CA GLN A 33 2.74 25.01 -33.83
C GLN A 33 3.95 24.16 -34.22
N GLN A 34 3.98 23.63 -35.44
CA GLN A 34 5.09 22.81 -35.96
C GLN A 34 6.41 23.58 -36.00
N ARG A 35 6.39 24.89 -36.26
CA ARG A 35 7.59 25.73 -36.15
C ARG A 35 8.02 25.89 -34.69
N GLY A 36 7.08 26.15 -33.78
CA GLY A 36 7.34 26.21 -32.33
C GLY A 36 7.97 24.92 -31.78
N GLU A 37 7.40 23.76 -32.08
CA GLU A 37 7.91 22.44 -31.69
C GLU A 37 9.34 22.21 -32.21
N ARG A 38 9.62 22.59 -33.46
CA ARG A 38 10.95 22.42 -34.09
C ARG A 38 11.97 23.45 -33.64
N LEU A 39 11.54 24.67 -33.29
CA LEU A 39 12.36 25.66 -32.58
C LEU A 39 12.81 25.06 -31.24
N LEU A 40 11.85 24.65 -30.40
CA LEU A 40 12.11 24.11 -29.06
C LEU A 40 12.98 22.85 -29.09
N ARG A 41 12.73 21.92 -30.03
CA ARG A 41 13.52 20.68 -30.20
C ARG A 41 15.03 20.92 -30.35
N TRP A 42 15.43 22.04 -30.97
CA TRP A 42 16.83 22.36 -31.23
C TRP A 42 17.36 23.53 -30.39
N TRP A 43 16.49 24.22 -29.65
CA TRP A 43 16.85 25.33 -28.79
C TRP A 43 17.69 24.87 -27.59
N ALA A 44 18.59 25.74 -27.16
CA ALA A 44 19.43 25.58 -25.99
C ALA A 44 19.86 26.99 -25.52
N PRO A 45 20.39 27.14 -24.29
CA PRO A 45 21.05 28.38 -23.88
C PRO A 45 22.03 28.89 -24.95
N GLY A 46 22.12 30.20 -25.12
CA GLY A 46 22.96 30.85 -26.14
C GLY A 46 22.39 30.89 -27.56
N CYS A 47 21.40 30.05 -27.89
CA CYS A 47 20.70 30.11 -29.18
C CYS A 47 19.82 31.37 -29.27
N ARG A 48 19.62 31.89 -30.48
CA ARG A 48 18.74 33.05 -30.76
C ARG A 48 17.74 32.69 -31.85
N ALA A 49 16.52 33.22 -31.74
CA ALA A 49 15.45 32.94 -32.69
C ALA A 49 14.81 34.24 -33.21
N TRP A 50 14.30 34.21 -34.44
CA TRP A 50 13.60 35.32 -35.08
C TRP A 50 12.40 34.83 -35.88
N ARG A 51 11.35 35.65 -35.98
CA ARG A 51 10.17 35.45 -36.83
C ARG A 51 10.15 36.46 -37.96
N PHE A 52 9.93 35.97 -39.17
CA PHE A 52 9.75 36.77 -40.37
C PHE A 52 8.31 36.59 -40.87
N ASP A 53 7.40 37.49 -40.48
CA ASP A 53 6.00 37.48 -40.95
C ASP A 53 5.77 38.40 -42.17
N ARG A 54 6.75 39.23 -42.49
CA ARG A 54 6.72 40.20 -43.61
C ARG A 54 7.87 39.92 -44.57
N GLY A 55 7.68 40.31 -45.83
CA GLY A 55 8.69 40.13 -46.88
C GLY A 55 8.53 38.86 -47.72
N PRO A 56 9.53 38.57 -48.57
CA PRO A 56 9.47 37.54 -49.63
C PRO A 56 9.66 36.08 -49.16
N ALA A 57 10.14 35.84 -47.94
CA ALA A 57 10.09 34.53 -47.29
C ALA A 57 9.51 34.69 -45.89
N ARG A 58 8.60 33.78 -45.51
CA ARG A 58 7.98 33.77 -44.19
C ARG A 58 8.38 32.52 -43.43
N GLY A 59 8.64 32.65 -42.13
CA GLY A 59 9.11 31.54 -41.32
C GLY A 59 9.86 31.98 -40.08
N ASP A 60 10.33 30.98 -39.34
CA ASP A 60 11.10 31.18 -38.12
C ASP A 60 12.55 30.72 -38.33
N LEU A 61 13.50 31.50 -37.84
CA LEU A 61 14.93 31.24 -37.88
C LEU A 61 15.43 30.87 -36.49
N LEU A 62 16.19 29.79 -36.37
CA LEU A 62 16.98 29.46 -35.18
C LEU A 62 18.47 29.53 -35.51
N ARG A 63 19.23 30.35 -34.78
CA ARG A 63 20.70 30.39 -34.83
C ARG A 63 21.28 29.74 -33.59
N PHE A 64 22.21 28.81 -33.79
CA PHE A 64 22.94 28.19 -32.69
C PHE A 64 24.07 29.10 -32.19
N GLU A 65 24.42 28.96 -30.92
CA GLU A 65 25.61 29.61 -30.33
C GLU A 65 26.90 29.10 -30.99
N ALA A 66 27.02 27.78 -31.11
CA ALA A 66 28.11 27.08 -31.78
C ALA A 66 27.56 26.14 -32.87
N GLU A 67 28.39 25.89 -33.89
CA GLU A 67 28.05 24.99 -35.00
C GLU A 67 27.91 23.53 -34.53
N ARG A 68 26.90 22.84 -35.05
CA ARG A 68 26.54 21.47 -34.67
C ARG A 68 26.70 20.54 -35.87
N ALA A 69 27.36 19.40 -35.65
CA ALA A 69 27.47 18.35 -36.66
C ALA A 69 26.12 17.62 -36.81
N LEU A 70 25.31 18.01 -37.80
CA LEU A 70 23.98 17.45 -38.05
C LEU A 70 23.93 16.77 -39.43
N HIS A 71 23.15 15.70 -39.54
CA HIS A 71 22.77 15.15 -40.83
C HIS A 71 21.63 16.03 -41.41
N CYS A 72 21.84 16.60 -42.59
CA CYS A 72 20.99 17.66 -43.14
C CYS A 72 19.54 17.22 -43.36
N ASP A 73 19.33 15.95 -43.73
CA ASP A 73 18.01 15.41 -44.03
C ASP A 73 17.16 15.18 -42.75
N ASP A 74 17.81 14.98 -41.60
CA ASP A 74 17.17 14.72 -40.30
C ASP A 74 16.99 15.99 -39.45
N ALA A 75 17.50 17.13 -39.91
CA ALA A 75 17.52 18.40 -39.17
C ALA A 75 16.11 18.98 -38.90
N GLY A 76 15.07 18.52 -39.62
CA GLY A 76 13.70 19.01 -39.46
C GLY A 76 13.47 20.45 -39.93
N GLY A 77 14.44 21.09 -40.57
CA GLY A 77 14.34 22.41 -41.16
C GLY A 77 15.39 22.55 -42.26
N THR A 78 15.40 23.66 -43.00
CA THR A 78 16.45 23.93 -43.98
C THR A 78 17.75 24.26 -43.22
N PRO A 79 18.83 23.45 -43.34
CA PRO A 79 20.05 23.71 -42.59
C PRO A 79 20.77 24.95 -43.12
N LEU A 80 21.24 25.78 -42.20
CA LEU A 80 22.05 26.96 -42.50
C LEU A 80 23.46 26.73 -41.99
N CYS A 81 24.46 26.76 -42.88
CA CYS A 81 25.87 26.69 -42.48
C CYS A 81 26.51 28.08 -42.61
N ARG A 82 27.51 28.38 -41.78
CA ARG A 82 28.22 29.66 -41.83
C ARG A 82 29.24 29.64 -42.96
N ILE A 83 29.30 30.71 -43.75
CA ILE A 83 30.38 30.94 -44.71
C ILE A 83 30.96 32.33 -44.47
N GLY A 84 32.26 32.39 -44.17
CA GLY A 84 32.92 33.64 -43.76
C GLY A 84 32.53 34.08 -42.34
N ALA A 85 32.67 35.36 -42.04
CA ALA A 85 32.55 35.88 -40.68
C ALA A 85 31.10 35.93 -40.15
N HIS A 86 30.12 36.24 -41.01
CA HIS A 86 28.77 36.64 -40.56
C HIS A 86 27.60 35.96 -41.30
N GLY A 87 27.75 35.56 -42.58
CA GLY A 87 26.64 35.05 -43.38
C GLY A 87 26.25 33.59 -43.08
N LEU A 88 24.95 33.35 -42.95
CA LEU A 88 24.32 32.03 -42.86
C LEU A 88 23.70 31.64 -44.20
N TYR A 89 24.03 30.47 -44.74
CA TYR A 89 23.64 30.06 -46.09
C TYR A 89 22.89 28.72 -46.08
N ALA A 90 21.73 28.67 -46.75
CA ALA A 90 20.91 27.47 -46.91
C ALA A 90 21.49 26.40 -47.87
N GLY A 91 22.44 26.79 -48.71
CA GLY A 91 23.17 25.88 -49.61
C GLY A 91 24.66 26.21 -49.69
N PRO A 92 25.49 25.33 -50.28
CA PRO A 92 26.94 25.46 -50.25
C PRO A 92 27.53 26.63 -51.04
N LEU A 93 26.79 27.16 -52.03
CA LEU A 93 27.10 28.28 -52.94
C LEU A 93 28.58 28.44 -53.35
N THR A 94 28.88 28.21 -54.63
CA THR A 94 30.22 28.46 -55.19
C THR A 94 30.67 29.92 -54.99
N ALA A 95 31.98 30.18 -55.01
CA ALA A 95 32.51 31.53 -54.79
C ALA A 95 31.90 32.57 -55.76
N ALA A 96 31.76 32.22 -57.05
CA ALA A 96 31.13 33.07 -58.07
C ALA A 96 29.62 33.29 -57.83
N GLU A 97 28.88 32.29 -57.33
CA GLU A 97 27.48 32.48 -56.93
C GLU A 97 27.35 33.44 -55.74
N ARG A 98 28.37 33.51 -54.85
CA ARG A 98 28.37 34.41 -53.68
C ARG A 98 28.77 35.85 -54.01
N GLU A 99 29.67 36.07 -54.96
CA GLU A 99 30.08 37.41 -55.42
C GLU A 99 28.93 38.22 -56.04
N GLY A 100 27.90 37.54 -56.55
CA GLY A 100 26.68 38.16 -57.10
C GLY A 100 25.54 38.40 -56.10
N LEU A 101 25.75 38.19 -54.79
CA LEU A 101 24.70 38.35 -53.78
C LEU A 101 24.75 39.74 -53.12
N ALA A 102 23.58 40.29 -52.81
CA ALA A 102 23.47 41.46 -51.94
C ALA A 102 23.94 41.09 -50.51
N PRO A 103 24.62 41.99 -49.77
CA PRO A 103 25.05 41.70 -48.41
C PRO A 103 23.85 41.51 -47.48
N ALA A 104 23.82 40.40 -46.75
CA ALA A 104 22.77 40.05 -45.78
C ALA A 104 23.29 39.08 -44.71
N ASP A 105 22.57 38.97 -43.60
CA ASP A 105 22.89 38.01 -42.53
C ASP A 105 22.54 36.57 -42.92
N VAL A 106 21.43 36.37 -43.64
CA VAL A 106 20.92 35.06 -44.02
C VAL A 106 20.57 35.01 -45.50
N HIS A 107 21.03 33.95 -46.15
CA HIS A 107 20.77 33.64 -47.55
C HIS A 107 20.00 32.32 -47.66
N LEU A 108 18.71 32.42 -47.92
CA LEU A 108 17.86 31.28 -48.25
C LEU A 108 17.96 30.98 -49.76
N VAL A 109 17.53 29.79 -50.18
CA VAL A 109 17.37 29.45 -51.61
C VAL A 109 15.94 28.99 -51.83
N LEU A 110 15.17 29.78 -52.56
CA LEU A 110 13.76 29.52 -52.88
C LEU A 110 13.57 29.61 -54.39
N GLY A 111 12.89 28.63 -55.00
CA GLY A 111 12.70 28.58 -56.45
C GLY A 111 14.00 28.52 -57.28
N GLY A 112 15.14 28.17 -56.67
CA GLY A 112 16.46 28.20 -57.31
C GLY A 112 17.14 29.57 -57.34
N GLN A 113 16.57 30.59 -56.69
CA GLN A 113 17.19 31.91 -56.50
C GLN A 113 17.61 32.09 -55.04
N SER A 114 18.71 32.80 -54.80
CA SER A 114 19.09 33.20 -53.44
C SER A 114 18.26 34.41 -52.98
N LEU A 115 17.70 34.31 -51.78
CA LEU A 115 16.96 35.36 -51.12
C LEU A 115 17.72 35.85 -49.88
N ALA A 116 17.99 37.16 -49.84
CA ALA A 116 18.60 37.85 -48.73
C ALA A 116 17.57 38.17 -47.63
N LEU A 117 17.93 37.92 -46.36
CA LEU A 117 17.22 38.36 -45.17
C LEU A 117 18.21 38.99 -44.18
N ASP A 118 17.85 40.13 -43.61
CA ASP A 118 18.58 40.83 -42.55
C ASP A 118 17.95 40.49 -41.19
N LEU A 119 18.74 40.27 -40.14
CA LEU A 119 18.18 39.97 -38.81
C LEU A 119 17.45 41.16 -38.19
N ALA A 120 17.68 42.38 -38.67
CA ALA A 120 16.96 43.58 -38.25
C ALA A 120 15.49 43.62 -38.72
N ASP A 121 15.15 42.91 -39.80
CA ASP A 121 13.78 42.80 -40.33
C ASP A 121 12.93 41.73 -39.60
N GLY A 122 13.57 40.88 -38.79
CA GLY A 122 12.92 39.81 -38.04
C GLY A 122 12.55 40.21 -36.61
N GLU A 123 11.37 39.82 -36.15
CA GLU A 123 10.98 39.95 -34.74
C GLU A 123 11.76 38.93 -33.90
N ALA A 124 12.55 39.40 -32.92
CA ALA A 124 13.29 38.51 -32.04
C ALA A 124 12.34 37.67 -31.18
N LEU A 125 12.39 36.34 -31.33
CA LEU A 125 11.63 35.41 -30.50
C LEU A 125 12.44 35.05 -29.26
N ASP A 126 11.76 34.94 -28.12
CA ASP A 126 12.26 34.24 -26.94
C ASP A 126 11.56 32.87 -26.83
N PRO A 127 12.23 31.76 -27.19
CA PRO A 127 11.63 30.43 -27.10
C PRO A 127 11.31 30.00 -25.66
N SER A 128 11.87 30.65 -24.63
CA SER A 128 11.55 30.33 -23.24
C SER A 128 10.10 30.70 -22.88
N LEU A 129 9.52 31.69 -23.55
CA LEU A 129 8.11 32.08 -23.39
C LEU A 129 7.12 31.02 -23.93
N ALA A 130 7.60 30.03 -24.70
CA ALA A 130 6.80 28.89 -25.12
C ALA A 130 6.83 27.73 -24.10
N ILE A 131 7.53 27.89 -22.98
CA ILE A 131 7.57 26.91 -21.88
C ILE A 131 6.66 27.40 -20.77
N GLU A 132 5.46 26.84 -20.70
CA GLU A 132 4.49 27.13 -19.63
C GLU A 132 5.00 26.56 -18.29
N LEU A 133 5.36 27.46 -17.37
CA LEU A 133 5.82 27.13 -16.01
C LEU A 133 4.84 27.58 -14.92
N ASP A 134 3.80 28.34 -15.25
CA ASP A 134 2.84 28.91 -14.28
C ASP A 134 2.12 27.84 -13.43
N ASP A 135 1.99 26.64 -13.98
CA ASP A 135 1.41 25.45 -13.36
C ASP A 135 2.34 24.76 -12.33
N TYR A 136 3.61 25.15 -12.26
CA TYR A 136 4.63 24.57 -11.39
C TYR A 136 4.90 25.43 -10.16
N ALA A 137 4.66 24.87 -8.97
CA ALA A 137 5.02 25.51 -7.72
C ALA A 137 6.55 25.49 -7.52
N LEU A 138 7.16 26.67 -7.46
CA LEU A 138 8.52 26.84 -6.97
C LEU A 138 8.55 26.63 -5.45
N HIS A 139 9.49 25.80 -4.99
CA HIS A 139 9.67 25.47 -3.58
C HIS A 139 11.07 25.86 -3.09
N ASP A 140 11.16 26.31 -1.84
CA ASP A 140 12.45 26.44 -1.16
C ASP A 140 13.20 25.11 -1.14
N THR A 141 14.51 25.18 -1.41
CA THR A 141 15.39 24.01 -1.33
C THR A 141 15.36 23.39 0.06
N PHE A 142 15.11 22.09 0.15
CA PHE A 142 15.09 21.39 1.44
C PHE A 142 16.48 21.41 2.09
N VAL A 143 16.57 21.97 3.29
CA VAL A 143 17.83 22.03 4.05
C VAL A 143 18.10 20.66 4.70
N CYS A 144 19.14 19.98 4.21
CA CYS A 144 19.53 18.63 4.66
C CYS A 144 20.20 18.58 6.05
N ASP A 145 20.36 19.70 6.74
CA ASP A 145 20.98 19.80 8.07
C ASP A 145 20.02 19.45 9.22
N ARG A 146 18.72 19.34 8.94
CA ARG A 146 17.69 19.04 9.95
C ARG A 146 17.90 17.66 10.56
N ALA A 147 18.17 17.65 11.86
CA ALA A 147 18.32 16.43 12.65
C ALA A 147 17.13 15.48 12.46
N LEU A 148 17.41 14.21 12.14
CA LEU A 148 16.37 13.23 11.88
C LEU A 148 15.50 13.00 13.13
N PRO A 149 14.16 13.00 13.02
CA PRO A 149 13.29 12.74 14.15
C PRO A 149 13.50 11.32 14.65
N LYS A 150 13.77 11.17 15.95
CA LYS A 150 13.87 9.85 16.59
C LYS A 150 12.49 9.19 16.61
N LEU A 151 12.43 7.93 16.21
CA LEU A 151 11.21 7.13 16.30
C LEU A 151 10.74 7.09 17.76
N GLN A 152 9.52 7.57 18.00
CA GLN A 152 8.94 7.66 19.33
C GLN A 152 8.55 6.27 19.86
N PRO A 153 8.45 6.09 21.19
CA PRO A 153 7.89 4.87 21.77
C PRO A 153 6.41 4.71 21.40
N ASP A 154 5.96 3.45 21.36
CA ASP A 154 4.58 3.07 21.15
C ASP A 154 3.70 3.54 22.33
N LYS A 155 2.72 4.41 22.08
CA LYS A 155 1.78 4.91 23.09
C LYS A 155 0.77 3.84 23.54
N ILE A 156 0.60 2.78 22.75
CA ILE A 156 -0.36 1.69 22.97
C ILE A 156 0.31 0.54 23.75
N ALA A 157 1.60 0.64 24.06
CA ALA A 157 2.23 -0.26 25.03
C ALA A 157 1.56 -0.12 26.40
N GLY A 158 0.99 -1.23 26.89
CA GLY A 158 0.50 -1.36 28.27
C GLY A 158 1.60 -1.83 29.23
N LYS A 159 1.26 -1.90 30.52
CA LYS A 159 2.21 -2.22 31.60
C LYS A 159 2.05 -3.65 32.10
N ALA A 160 3.14 -4.22 32.59
CA ALA A 160 3.07 -5.51 33.30
C ALA A 160 2.40 -5.34 34.67
N VAL A 161 1.73 -6.39 35.17
CA VAL A 161 1.04 -6.39 36.48
C VAL A 161 1.94 -5.85 37.60
N ARG A 162 3.19 -6.31 37.66
CA ARG A 162 4.16 -5.89 38.69
C ARG A 162 4.69 -4.48 38.50
N GLU A 163 4.82 -4.02 37.26
CA GLU A 163 5.23 -2.64 36.95
C GLU A 163 4.15 -1.64 37.36
N LEU A 164 2.89 -2.01 37.18
CA LEU A 164 1.73 -1.19 37.51
C LEU A 164 1.44 -1.11 39.01
N LEU A 165 1.69 -2.20 39.75
CA LEU A 165 1.46 -2.28 41.20
C LEU A 165 2.71 -1.85 42.01
N GLY A 166 3.89 -1.88 41.41
CA GLY A 166 5.15 -1.40 41.99
C GLY A 166 5.51 -2.09 43.31
N ASP A 167 6.10 -1.32 44.23
CA ASP A 167 6.58 -1.82 45.54
C ASP A 167 5.46 -2.31 46.48
N ARG A 168 4.18 -2.15 46.11
CA ARG A 168 3.06 -2.70 46.89
C ARG A 168 3.06 -4.23 46.92
N ILE A 169 3.79 -4.88 46.01
CA ILE A 169 3.94 -6.33 45.95
C ILE A 169 5.42 -6.70 45.97
N ALA A 170 5.84 -7.29 47.08
CA ALA A 170 7.21 -7.71 47.27
C ALA A 170 7.70 -8.67 46.15
N PRO A 171 9.00 -8.61 45.80
CA PRO A 171 9.55 -9.43 44.72
C PRO A 171 9.39 -10.93 45.00
N PRO A 172 9.28 -11.77 43.94
CA PRO A 172 9.17 -13.22 44.08
C PRO A 172 10.30 -13.80 44.93
N SER A 173 9.99 -14.72 45.84
CA SER A 173 11.01 -15.33 46.70
C SER A 173 12.01 -16.14 45.86
N GLU A 174 13.28 -16.18 46.30
CA GLU A 174 14.28 -17.03 45.63
C GLU A 174 13.87 -18.51 45.66
N GLU A 175 13.17 -18.95 46.71
CA GLU A 175 12.65 -20.30 46.85
C GLU A 175 11.66 -20.65 45.72
N ARG A 176 10.73 -19.74 45.39
CA ARG A 176 9.83 -19.86 44.22
C ARG A 176 10.60 -19.95 42.91
N GLN A 177 11.63 -19.11 42.72
CA GLN A 177 12.43 -19.15 41.49
C GLN A 177 13.25 -20.44 41.35
N ARG A 178 13.80 -20.95 42.46
CA ARG A 178 14.53 -22.23 42.50
C ARG A 178 13.57 -23.40 42.20
N PHE A 179 12.35 -23.37 42.74
CA PHE A 179 11.31 -24.37 42.47
C PHE A 179 10.90 -24.39 40.99
N LEU A 180 10.64 -23.23 40.37
CA LEU A 180 10.32 -23.15 38.94
C LEU A 180 11.49 -23.60 38.05
N ARG A 181 12.73 -23.25 38.41
CA ARG A 181 13.94 -23.75 37.72
C ARG A 181 14.11 -25.27 37.84
N ALA A 182 13.73 -25.87 38.96
CA ALA A 182 13.77 -27.33 39.15
C ALA A 182 12.66 -28.06 38.37
N LEU A 183 11.53 -27.41 38.07
CA LEU A 183 10.47 -27.93 37.20
C LEU A 183 10.81 -27.84 35.70
N GLY A 184 11.70 -26.93 35.31
CA GLY A 184 12.13 -26.74 33.92
C GLY A 184 13.29 -27.63 33.47
N ARG A 185 13.85 -28.48 34.34
CA ARG A 185 15.02 -29.32 34.07
C ARG A 185 14.64 -30.80 34.00
N ASP A 186 14.26 -31.25 32.82
CA ASP A 186 14.38 -32.65 32.39
C ASP A 186 14.43 -32.74 30.86
N ARG A 187 15.59 -32.33 30.30
CA ARG A 187 16.06 -32.67 28.94
C ARG A 187 17.52 -32.23 28.75
N ASP A 188 18.41 -33.22 28.66
CA ASP A 188 19.82 -33.18 28.26
C ASP A 188 20.70 -32.02 28.77
N ASP A 189 21.19 -32.16 30.02
CA ASP A 189 22.51 -31.61 30.37
C ASP A 189 23.60 -32.51 29.74
N GLY A 190 23.93 -32.24 28.47
CA GLY A 190 25.10 -32.81 27.80
C GLY A 190 26.39 -32.23 28.38
N ASN A 191 27.02 -32.94 29.31
CA ASN A 191 28.26 -32.53 29.96
C ASN A 191 29.39 -32.33 28.94
N GLY A 192 30.00 -31.14 28.93
CA GLY A 192 30.98 -30.70 27.95
C GLY A 192 31.99 -29.71 28.52
N ASP A 193 32.63 -30.09 29.64
CA ASP A 193 33.70 -29.30 30.29
C ASP A 193 34.98 -29.31 29.42
N GLY A 194 34.97 -28.48 28.38
CA GLY A 194 36.05 -28.34 27.40
C GLY A 194 36.82 -27.04 27.57
N LYS A 195 38.04 -27.12 28.09
CA LYS A 195 38.99 -25.99 28.11
C LYS A 195 39.28 -25.51 26.67
N PRO A 196 39.45 -24.20 26.43
CA PRO A 196 39.51 -23.64 25.08
C PRO A 196 40.71 -24.18 24.29
N GLY A 197 40.44 -24.63 23.07
CA GLY A 197 41.44 -25.12 22.13
C GLY A 197 42.29 -23.99 21.55
N LEU A 198 43.57 -24.26 21.28
CA LEU A 198 44.59 -23.26 20.94
C LEU A 198 44.40 -22.57 19.56
N LEU A 199 43.34 -22.92 18.82
CA LEU A 199 43.01 -22.40 17.48
C LEU A 199 42.14 -21.14 17.49
N GLU A 200 41.43 -20.82 18.58
CA GLU A 200 40.63 -19.57 18.69
C GLU A 200 41.47 -18.30 18.91
N ARG A 201 42.80 -18.40 18.94
CA ARG A 201 43.70 -17.23 19.05
C ARG A 201 44.22 -16.68 17.71
N ALA A 202 43.77 -17.23 16.57
CA ALA A 202 44.38 -16.93 15.28
C ALA A 202 43.41 -16.69 14.10
N THR A 203 42.33 -15.91 14.28
CA THR A 203 41.75 -15.06 13.22
C THR A 203 40.78 -14.02 13.80
N GLY A 204 41.25 -12.80 14.03
CA GLY A 204 40.36 -11.66 14.28
C GLY A 204 39.97 -10.97 12.97
N VAL A 205 38.73 -11.14 12.52
CA VAL A 205 38.11 -10.26 11.50
C VAL A 205 36.66 -9.97 11.89
N ARG A 206 36.28 -8.69 11.86
CA ARG A 206 34.97 -8.16 12.28
C ARG A 206 34.01 -8.07 11.09
N ASP A 207 32.70 -8.04 11.39
CA ASP A 207 31.66 -7.30 10.65
C ASP A 207 31.54 -7.49 9.12
N GLY A 208 31.81 -8.71 8.61
CA GLY A 208 31.74 -9.00 7.16
C GLY A 208 30.35 -9.37 6.61
N ALA A 209 29.57 -10.19 7.31
CA ALA A 209 28.42 -10.90 6.71
C ALA A 209 27.23 -10.01 6.33
N ALA A 210 26.85 -9.07 7.19
CA ALA A 210 25.75 -8.14 6.92
C ALA A 210 26.11 -7.17 5.77
N ALA A 211 27.34 -6.65 5.77
CA ALA A 211 27.85 -5.81 4.69
C ALA A 211 27.96 -6.55 3.34
N TRP A 212 28.30 -7.85 3.37
CA TRP A 212 28.34 -8.70 2.17
C TRP A 212 26.94 -8.93 1.58
N LEU A 213 25.92 -9.21 2.40
CA LEU A 213 24.53 -9.32 1.94
C LEU A 213 23.99 -7.96 1.42
N LEU A 214 24.22 -6.87 2.13
CA LEU A 214 23.81 -5.52 1.70
C LEU A 214 24.48 -5.10 0.37
N ARG A 215 25.73 -5.51 0.14
CA ARG A 215 26.45 -5.29 -1.13
C ARG A 215 26.01 -6.25 -2.26
N ARG A 216 25.35 -7.37 -1.93
CA ARG A 216 24.78 -8.34 -2.89
C ARG A 216 23.34 -7.98 -3.31
N PHE A 217 22.61 -7.22 -2.50
CA PHE A 217 21.25 -6.74 -2.77
C PHE A 217 21.09 -5.20 -2.94
N PRO A 218 21.92 -4.49 -3.73
CA PRO A 218 21.65 -3.10 -4.08
C PRO A 218 20.56 -3.02 -5.15
N GLY A 219 19.29 -3.26 -4.78
CA GLY A 219 18.17 -3.23 -5.74
C GLY A 219 16.94 -4.10 -5.46
N LEU A 220 16.67 -4.52 -4.22
CA LEU A 220 15.35 -5.08 -3.86
C LEU A 220 14.34 -4.00 -3.41
N GLY A 221 14.63 -2.74 -3.73
CA GLY A 221 13.64 -1.81 -4.25
C GLY A 221 14.04 -1.42 -5.68
N VAL A 222 13.14 -1.61 -6.65
CA VAL A 222 13.33 -1.40 -8.11
C VAL A 222 14.37 -2.34 -8.75
N GLY A 223 13.89 -3.32 -9.52
CA GLY A 223 14.72 -4.42 -10.05
C GLY A 223 15.49 -4.14 -11.35
N PHE A 224 16.39 -5.07 -11.66
CA PHE A 224 17.00 -5.37 -12.96
C PHE A 224 17.24 -6.90 -13.05
N GLY A 225 17.31 -7.47 -14.26
CA GLY A 225 17.22 -8.93 -14.51
C GLY A 225 18.54 -9.69 -14.70
N GLY A 226 18.44 -10.98 -15.09
CA GLY A 226 19.54 -11.79 -15.66
C GLY A 226 19.63 -13.29 -15.23
N GLY A 227 19.33 -14.23 -16.16
CA GLY A 227 19.66 -15.70 -16.14
C GLY A 227 19.02 -16.57 -15.01
N GLY A 228 18.96 -17.91 -14.99
CA GLY A 228 19.41 -19.03 -15.86
C GLY A 228 19.91 -20.23 -15.00
N GLY A 229 19.49 -21.51 -15.11
CA GLY A 229 18.47 -22.14 -15.97
C GLY A 229 18.02 -23.57 -15.53
N ALA A 230 16.70 -23.88 -15.57
CA ALA A 230 16.02 -25.21 -15.41
C ALA A 230 16.16 -25.98 -14.05
N GLY A 231 15.29 -26.93 -13.65
CA GLY A 231 14.00 -27.44 -14.20
C GLY A 231 13.53 -28.79 -13.56
N GLY A 232 12.24 -29.16 -13.71
CA GLY A 232 11.63 -30.49 -13.41
C GLY A 232 11.51 -30.98 -11.94
N PHE A 233 10.47 -31.68 -11.45
CA PHE A 233 9.25 -32.21 -12.06
C PHE A 233 8.17 -32.59 -11.01
N GLY A 234 6.89 -32.43 -11.37
CA GLY A 234 5.73 -33.25 -10.93
C GLY A 234 5.28 -33.23 -9.45
N SER A 235 4.08 -33.70 -9.10
CA SER A 235 2.81 -33.89 -9.85
C SER A 235 1.69 -34.21 -8.83
N GLY A 236 0.41 -34.10 -9.21
CA GLY A 236 -0.68 -34.83 -8.57
C GLY A 236 -1.74 -34.06 -7.73
N PHE A 237 -2.90 -33.85 -8.38
CA PHE A 237 -4.29 -34.13 -7.94
C PHE A 237 -4.99 -33.51 -6.72
N GLY A 238 -6.21 -32.99 -6.99
CA GLY A 238 -7.41 -33.08 -6.14
C GLY A 238 -7.77 -31.81 -5.34
N SER A 239 -8.61 -30.86 -5.80
CA SER A 239 -10.07 -30.92 -6.05
C SER A 239 -10.87 -31.61 -4.93
N GLY A 240 -11.80 -30.96 -4.23
CA GLY A 240 -12.27 -29.57 -4.33
C GLY A 240 -13.12 -29.19 -3.10
N ALA A 241 -13.65 -27.96 -3.07
CA ALA A 241 -14.51 -27.47 -2.00
C ALA A 241 -15.77 -26.82 -2.58
N ASP A 242 -16.94 -27.21 -2.07
CA ASP A 242 -18.21 -26.52 -2.30
C ASP A 242 -18.39 -25.34 -1.34
N ALA A 243 -19.30 -24.44 -1.70
CA ALA A 243 -19.49 -23.13 -1.10
C ALA A 243 -20.75 -23.00 -0.24
N ALA A 244 -20.86 -21.84 0.44
CA ALA A 244 -22.04 -21.35 1.18
C ALA A 244 -22.42 -22.16 2.45
N ASP A 245 -23.23 -21.64 3.38
CA ASP A 245 -23.98 -20.39 3.42
C ASP A 245 -24.01 -19.80 4.85
N ALA A 246 -24.33 -18.51 5.01
CA ALA A 246 -24.41 -17.83 6.30
C ALA A 246 -25.82 -17.24 6.54
N THR A 247 -26.61 -17.92 7.37
CA THR A 247 -27.90 -17.40 7.87
C THR A 247 -27.85 -17.16 9.38
N SER A 248 -28.52 -16.10 9.81
CA SER A 248 -28.51 -15.60 11.19
C SER A 248 -29.57 -16.26 12.07
N SER A 249 -29.22 -16.61 13.31
CA SER A 249 -30.16 -16.68 14.43
C SER A 249 -29.49 -16.17 15.71
N GLY A 250 -30.25 -15.49 16.56
CA GLY A 250 -29.74 -14.88 17.78
C GLY A 250 -30.03 -15.73 19.03
N ALA A 251 -29.08 -15.77 19.96
CA ALA A 251 -29.29 -16.21 21.33
C ALA A 251 -28.31 -15.49 22.28
N ALA A 252 -28.67 -15.45 23.57
CA ALA A 252 -28.04 -14.58 24.57
C ALA A 252 -26.60 -14.93 24.97
N GLY A 253 -25.84 -13.89 25.32
CA GLY A 253 -25.06 -13.87 26.56
C GLY A 253 -23.89 -14.85 26.71
N GLY A 254 -22.81 -14.66 25.93
CA GLY A 254 -21.53 -15.29 26.21
C GLY A 254 -20.39 -14.67 25.39
N ILE A 255 -19.40 -14.08 26.06
CA ILE A 255 -18.19 -13.54 25.40
C ILE A 255 -17.29 -14.72 25.02
N ALA A 256 -17.40 -15.19 23.78
CA ALA A 256 -16.61 -16.30 23.26
C ALA A 256 -15.15 -15.87 22.98
N GLN A 257 -14.19 -16.53 23.62
CA GLN A 257 -12.77 -16.33 23.33
C GLN A 257 -12.42 -16.75 21.90
N ARG A 258 -11.58 -15.97 21.21
CA ARG A 258 -11.06 -16.31 19.88
C ARG A 258 -10.13 -17.53 19.95
N ARG A 259 -10.58 -18.68 19.47
CA ARG A 259 -9.74 -19.87 19.27
C ARG A 259 -8.97 -19.77 17.95
N ASN A 260 -7.64 -19.67 18.01
CA ASN A 260 -6.78 -19.96 16.87
C ASN A 260 -6.64 -21.49 16.70
N THR A 261 -7.31 -22.05 15.70
CA THR A 261 -7.23 -23.48 15.35
C THR A 261 -5.96 -23.77 14.55
N VAL A 262 -4.86 -24.08 15.26
CA VAL A 262 -3.65 -24.64 14.64
C VAL A 262 -3.83 -26.16 14.44
N LEU A 263 -3.78 -26.62 13.19
CA LEU A 263 -3.79 -28.05 12.86
C LEU A 263 -2.58 -28.78 13.51
N PRO A 264 -2.78 -29.93 14.19
CA PRO A 264 -1.73 -30.56 14.96
C PRO A 264 -0.67 -31.26 14.09
N GLN A 265 0.59 -30.87 14.28
CA GLN A 265 1.74 -31.50 13.62
C GLN A 265 1.91 -32.97 14.06
N ARG A 266 1.83 -33.90 13.10
CA ARG A 266 1.67 -35.36 13.33
C ARG A 266 2.85 -36.05 14.03
N TRP A 267 4.05 -35.46 14.04
CA TRP A 267 5.24 -36.04 14.70
C TRP A 267 5.15 -36.07 16.23
N ARG A 268 4.42 -35.13 16.85
CA ARG A 268 4.20 -35.10 18.31
C ARG A 268 3.44 -36.34 18.82
N ALA A 269 2.56 -36.91 18.00
CA ALA A 269 1.81 -38.14 18.33
C ALA A 269 2.66 -39.43 18.22
N ALA A 270 3.87 -39.36 17.67
CA ALA A 270 4.85 -40.46 17.69
C ALA A 270 5.71 -40.40 18.97
N LEU A 271 6.24 -39.21 19.31
CA LEU A 271 7.04 -39.02 20.53
C LEU A 271 6.25 -39.26 21.82
N ALA A 272 4.96 -38.88 21.87
CA ALA A 272 4.11 -39.19 23.02
C ALA A 272 3.94 -40.70 23.25
N ARG A 273 4.00 -41.53 22.20
CA ARG A 273 3.93 -43.00 22.31
C ARG A 273 5.26 -43.65 22.67
N MET A 274 6.40 -43.04 22.36
CA MET A 274 7.71 -43.52 22.83
C MET A 274 7.98 -43.16 24.30
N ALA A 275 7.51 -42.00 24.78
CA ALA A 275 7.66 -41.62 26.19
C ALA A 275 6.86 -42.52 27.16
N ALA A 276 5.71 -43.05 26.72
CA ALA A 276 4.87 -43.95 27.52
C ALA A 276 5.47 -45.36 27.76
N ALA A 277 6.61 -45.68 27.14
CA ALA A 277 7.23 -47.01 27.19
C ALA A 277 8.37 -47.14 28.23
N SER A 278 8.66 -46.12 29.03
CA SER A 278 9.75 -46.15 30.03
C SER A 278 9.24 -45.89 31.46
N GLY A 279 9.43 -46.86 32.35
CA GLY A 279 8.87 -46.90 33.71
C GLY A 279 9.60 -46.03 34.75
N ALA A 280 9.92 -44.78 34.45
CA ALA A 280 10.77 -43.90 35.28
C ALA A 280 10.01 -42.82 36.09
N ALA A 281 8.68 -42.88 36.20
CA ALA A 281 7.85 -41.77 36.67
C ALA A 281 7.56 -41.69 38.20
N ARG A 282 8.29 -42.43 39.06
CA ARG A 282 7.87 -42.64 40.47
C ARG A 282 8.71 -42.03 41.60
N LEU A 283 9.76 -41.24 41.31
CA LEU A 283 10.71 -40.75 42.34
C LEU A 283 10.96 -39.23 42.41
N ILE A 284 10.10 -38.40 41.78
CA ILE A 284 10.22 -36.92 41.80
C ILE A 284 9.26 -36.24 42.81
N GLY A 285 8.22 -36.92 43.29
CA GLY A 285 7.10 -36.30 44.02
C GLY A 285 7.37 -35.80 45.45
N LEU A 286 8.37 -36.31 46.17
CA LEU A 286 8.49 -36.08 47.62
C LEU A 286 8.94 -34.65 48.00
N ARG A 287 9.83 -34.02 47.23
CA ARG A 287 10.26 -32.63 47.49
C ARG A 287 9.21 -31.59 47.06
N GLN A 288 8.49 -31.87 45.98
CA GLN A 288 7.45 -30.96 45.47
C GLN A 288 6.28 -30.81 46.46
N GLY A 289 5.89 -31.91 47.12
CA GLY A 289 4.83 -31.91 48.15
C GLY A 289 5.19 -31.24 49.48
N ALA A 290 6.46 -30.89 49.72
CA ALA A 290 6.88 -30.14 50.92
C ALA A 290 6.73 -28.62 50.69
N TYR A 291 7.19 -28.12 49.54
CA TYR A 291 6.97 -26.73 49.12
C TYR A 291 5.48 -26.38 49.06
N LEU A 292 4.67 -27.24 48.42
CA LEU A 292 3.23 -27.03 48.30
C LEU A 292 2.51 -27.05 49.66
N ARG A 293 2.90 -27.92 50.60
CA ARG A 293 2.33 -27.91 51.97
C ARG A 293 2.65 -26.61 52.70
N ARG A 294 3.92 -26.19 52.69
CA ARG A 294 4.36 -24.94 53.33
C ARG A 294 3.64 -23.71 52.75
N LEU A 295 3.43 -23.68 51.42
CA LEU A 295 2.67 -22.63 50.75
C LEU A 295 1.20 -22.62 51.21
N LEU A 296 0.55 -23.78 51.28
CA LEU A 296 -0.83 -23.89 51.77
C LEU A 296 -0.94 -23.49 53.26
N GLU A 297 0.02 -23.91 54.09
CA GLU A 297 0.12 -23.53 55.50
C GLU A 297 0.31 -22.01 55.68
N GLN A 298 1.08 -21.33 54.84
CA GLN A 298 1.23 -19.86 54.87
C GLN A 298 -0.11 -19.14 54.58
N PHE A 299 -0.91 -19.64 53.62
CA PHE A 299 -2.26 -19.11 53.38
C PHE A 299 -3.23 -19.41 54.54
N ASP A 300 -3.06 -20.54 55.25
CA ASP A 300 -3.86 -20.89 56.42
C ASP A 300 -3.52 -20.05 57.67
N HIS A 301 -2.24 -19.80 57.94
CA HIS A 301 -1.79 -19.08 59.15
C HIS A 301 -1.99 -17.56 59.06
N GLY A 302 -2.49 -17.05 57.94
CA GLY A 302 -2.97 -15.67 57.81
C GLY A 302 -1.96 -14.65 57.31
N ASP A 303 -0.68 -15.01 57.16
CA ASP A 303 0.36 -14.15 56.56
C ASP A 303 0.21 -14.11 55.03
N THR A 304 -0.81 -13.38 54.58
CA THR A 304 -1.18 -13.32 53.16
C THR A 304 -0.10 -12.64 52.31
N LEU A 305 0.61 -11.66 52.85
CA LEU A 305 1.62 -10.91 52.08
C LEU A 305 2.86 -11.75 51.79
N GLU A 306 3.36 -12.50 52.77
CA GLU A 306 4.49 -13.40 52.53
C GLU A 306 4.07 -14.58 51.63
N ALA A 307 2.85 -15.12 51.83
CA ALA A 307 2.30 -16.16 50.97
C ALA A 307 2.24 -15.75 49.47
N LEU A 308 1.91 -14.50 49.15
CA LEU A 308 1.91 -13.98 47.78
C LEU A 308 3.29 -13.99 47.11
N ARG A 309 4.40 -13.94 47.87
CA ARG A 309 5.77 -14.00 47.33
C ARG A 309 6.16 -15.41 46.89
N HIS A 310 5.64 -16.42 47.59
CA HIS A 310 5.85 -17.84 47.32
C HIS A 310 4.78 -18.45 46.40
N ALA A 311 3.65 -17.76 46.20
CA ALA A 311 2.52 -18.23 45.41
C ALA A 311 2.88 -18.58 43.95
N LEU A 312 2.24 -19.63 43.46
CA LEU A 312 2.39 -20.17 42.11
C LEU A 312 1.14 -19.83 41.28
N PRO A 313 1.28 -19.35 40.03
CA PRO A 313 0.15 -19.13 39.15
C PRO A 313 -0.53 -20.46 38.80
N ILE A 314 -1.86 -20.46 38.72
CA ILE A 314 -2.67 -21.58 38.23
C ILE A 314 -3.01 -21.30 36.77
N ASP A 315 -2.90 -22.31 35.90
CA ASP A 315 -3.40 -22.20 34.52
C ASP A 315 -4.92 -21.93 34.53
N GLY A 316 -5.40 -21.08 33.62
CA GLY A 316 -6.85 -20.91 33.41
C GLY A 316 -7.47 -22.20 32.85
N ASP A 317 -8.74 -22.46 33.16
CA ASP A 317 -9.41 -23.76 32.94
C ASP A 317 -9.68 -24.16 31.46
N ASP A 318 -9.11 -23.46 30.48
CA ASP A 318 -9.37 -23.71 29.06
C ASP A 318 -8.24 -24.49 28.35
N ALA A 319 -8.62 -25.67 27.84
CA ALA A 319 -7.82 -26.47 26.93
C ALA A 319 -7.62 -25.71 25.60
N GLY A 320 -6.47 -25.03 25.49
CA GLY A 320 -6.14 -24.19 24.34
C GLY A 320 -5.09 -23.11 24.62
N SER A 321 -4.73 -22.87 25.89
CA SER A 321 -3.71 -21.89 26.25
C SER A 321 -2.30 -22.27 25.77
N LEU A 322 -1.96 -21.82 24.55
CA LEU A 322 -0.58 -21.55 24.16
C LEU A 322 -0.10 -20.33 24.95
N GLY A 323 0.31 -20.57 26.21
CA GLY A 323 0.89 -19.56 27.07
C GLY A 323 2.20 -19.02 26.50
N GLN A 324 2.14 -17.94 25.71
CA GLN A 324 3.33 -17.30 25.16
C GLN A 324 3.12 -15.83 24.77
N SER A 325 2.98 -14.98 25.80
CA SER A 325 3.27 -13.53 25.72
C SER A 325 3.53 -12.94 27.13
N PHE A 326 4.38 -13.60 27.93
CA PHE A 326 4.87 -13.00 29.17
C PHE A 326 5.99 -12.00 28.86
N GLY A 327 5.58 -10.75 28.66
CA GLY A 327 6.44 -9.62 28.36
C GLY A 327 6.40 -9.22 26.89
N THR A 328 5.90 -8.01 26.62
CA THR A 328 6.40 -7.22 25.50
C THR A 328 7.91 -6.99 25.71
N PRO A 329 8.76 -7.14 24.67
CA PRO A 329 10.15 -6.70 24.72
C PRO A 329 10.25 -5.17 24.79
N GLY A 330 9.95 -4.61 25.97
CA GLY A 330 10.21 -3.21 26.29
C GLY A 330 11.72 -2.94 26.23
N ARG A 331 12.08 -1.96 25.39
CA ARG A 331 13.41 -1.40 25.12
C ARG A 331 14.53 -1.85 26.08
N ARG A 332 15.43 -2.70 25.58
CA ARG A 332 16.77 -2.91 26.13
C ARG A 332 17.78 -2.24 25.21
N ASP A 333 18.56 -1.32 25.74
CA ASP A 333 19.63 -0.63 25.00
C ASP A 333 20.98 -1.40 25.07
N ASP A 334 21.01 -2.60 25.67
CA ASP A 334 22.15 -3.52 25.66
C ASP A 334 21.71 -5.01 25.75
N LEU A 335 22.53 -5.92 25.20
CA LEU A 335 22.25 -7.35 25.01
C LEU A 335 23.37 -8.24 25.61
N SER A 336 23.33 -8.46 26.91
CA SER A 336 23.89 -9.67 27.53
C SER A 336 22.77 -10.69 27.80
N LEU A 337 22.46 -11.55 26.81
CA LEU A 337 21.50 -12.64 26.97
C LEU A 337 22.20 -13.97 27.19
N SER A 338 22.28 -14.40 28.45
CA SER A 338 22.19 -15.84 28.75
C SER A 338 20.78 -16.31 28.36
N ALA A 339 20.68 -17.22 27.40
CA ALA A 339 19.40 -17.67 26.86
C ALA A 339 18.56 -18.42 27.91
N GLN A 340 17.51 -17.76 28.43
CA GLN A 340 16.44 -18.40 29.18
C GLN A 340 15.09 -18.08 28.52
N ARG A 341 14.77 -18.87 27.50
CA ARG A 341 13.36 -19.09 27.09
C ARG A 341 12.66 -19.75 28.28
N ASN A 342 11.87 -18.99 29.03
CA ASN A 342 10.92 -19.55 29.99
C ASN A 342 9.78 -20.23 29.21
N VAL A 343 10.03 -21.44 28.73
CA VAL A 343 8.97 -22.40 28.47
C VAL A 343 8.29 -22.64 29.82
N GLY A 344 7.04 -22.22 29.95
CA GLY A 344 6.26 -22.45 31.16
C GLY A 344 6.15 -23.95 31.41
N ALA A 345 6.87 -24.45 32.42
CA ALA A 345 6.66 -25.78 32.93
C ALA A 345 5.30 -25.81 33.63
N SER A 346 4.25 -26.24 32.92
CA SER A 346 2.97 -26.51 33.55
C SER A 346 3.18 -27.61 34.58
N ILE A 347 2.83 -27.33 35.84
CA ILE A 347 2.98 -28.33 36.89
C ILE A 347 1.97 -29.43 36.58
N GLY A 348 2.46 -30.66 36.41
CA GLY A 348 1.65 -31.89 36.40
C GLY A 348 1.04 -32.22 37.77
N ALA A 349 0.63 -31.19 38.52
CA ALA A 349 -0.13 -31.31 39.74
C ALA A 349 -1.51 -31.87 39.38
N GLY A 350 -1.90 -32.96 40.06
CA GLY A 350 -3.22 -33.56 39.90
C GLY A 350 -4.34 -32.54 40.11
N HIS A 351 -5.46 -32.78 39.44
CA HIS A 351 -6.64 -31.91 39.42
C HIS A 351 -7.01 -31.37 40.82
N ASP A 352 -6.99 -32.25 41.82
CA ASP A 352 -7.34 -31.95 43.22
C ASP A 352 -6.45 -30.88 43.87
N ILE A 353 -5.16 -30.83 43.53
CA ILE A 353 -4.21 -29.84 44.05
C ILE A 353 -4.46 -28.47 43.41
N ARG A 354 -4.78 -28.44 42.10
CA ARG A 354 -5.14 -27.21 41.38
C ARG A 354 -6.43 -26.61 41.96
N GLU A 355 -7.43 -27.45 42.20
CA GLU A 355 -8.71 -27.03 42.75
C GLU A 355 -8.57 -26.53 44.21
N LEU A 356 -7.76 -27.21 45.03
CA LEU A 356 -7.43 -26.73 46.38
C LEU A 356 -6.73 -25.37 46.36
N LEU A 357 -5.71 -25.17 45.50
CA LEU A 357 -5.03 -23.87 45.36
C LEU A 357 -6.00 -22.77 44.89
N ARG A 358 -6.89 -23.07 43.94
CA ARG A 358 -7.94 -22.17 43.47
C ARG A 358 -8.88 -21.72 44.58
N GLN A 359 -9.34 -22.65 45.42
CA GLN A 359 -10.15 -22.33 46.60
C GLN A 359 -9.38 -21.47 47.62
N ARG A 360 -8.09 -21.73 47.84
CA ARG A 360 -7.26 -20.90 48.74
C ARG A 360 -7.06 -19.49 48.19
N TYR A 361 -6.80 -19.34 46.90
CA TYR A 361 -6.64 -18.02 46.28
C TYR A 361 -7.95 -17.23 46.24
N ARG A 362 -9.11 -17.86 46.00
CA ARG A 362 -10.41 -17.16 46.11
C ARG A 362 -10.67 -16.64 47.54
N ARG A 363 -10.41 -17.45 48.58
CA ARG A 363 -10.49 -16.98 49.99
C ARG A 363 -9.49 -15.88 50.32
N ALA A 364 -8.29 -15.90 49.73
CA ALA A 364 -7.30 -14.84 49.89
C ALA A 364 -7.78 -13.53 49.23
N PHE A 365 -8.38 -13.61 48.04
CA PHE A 365 -9.03 -12.48 47.37
C PHE A 365 -10.17 -11.89 48.23
N GLU A 366 -11.11 -12.70 48.71
CA GLU A 366 -12.23 -12.27 49.56
C GLU A 366 -11.74 -11.52 50.82
N ARG A 367 -10.68 -12.02 51.46
CA ARG A 367 -10.04 -11.36 52.61
C ARG A 367 -9.39 -10.02 52.25
N LEU A 368 -8.73 -9.93 51.10
CA LEU A 368 -8.06 -8.70 50.66
C LEU A 368 -9.09 -7.64 50.23
N ASP A 369 -10.17 -8.04 49.58
CA ASP A 369 -11.31 -7.17 49.23
C ASP A 369 -11.98 -6.61 50.50
N GLY A 370 -12.31 -7.48 51.47
CA GLY A 370 -12.85 -7.07 52.77
C GLY A 370 -11.91 -6.18 53.60
N ALA A 371 -10.60 -6.22 53.33
CA ALA A 371 -9.59 -5.35 53.94
C ALA A 371 -9.31 -4.07 53.13
N GLY A 372 -9.98 -3.84 52.00
CA GLY A 372 -9.75 -2.69 51.11
C GLY A 372 -8.41 -2.72 50.35
N LYS A 373 -7.72 -3.87 50.33
CA LYS A 373 -6.40 -4.08 49.70
C LYS A 373 -6.53 -4.39 48.21
N ILE A 374 -7.03 -3.40 47.47
CA ILE A 374 -7.39 -3.50 46.05
C ILE A 374 -6.21 -3.98 45.19
N ASP A 375 -5.01 -3.45 45.42
CA ASP A 375 -3.83 -3.75 44.59
C ASP A 375 -3.37 -5.22 44.75
N GLU A 376 -3.35 -5.73 45.98
CA GLU A 376 -3.05 -7.13 46.27
C GLU A 376 -4.18 -8.08 45.84
N ALA A 377 -5.46 -7.68 45.99
CA ALA A 377 -6.61 -8.44 45.52
C ALA A 377 -6.60 -8.59 43.98
N VAL A 378 -6.28 -7.52 43.25
CA VAL A 378 -6.08 -7.53 41.80
C VAL A 378 -4.94 -8.47 41.41
N PHE A 379 -3.82 -8.48 42.13
CA PHE A 379 -2.74 -9.42 41.85
C PHE A 379 -3.13 -10.90 42.04
N VAL A 380 -3.97 -11.21 43.03
CA VAL A 380 -4.53 -12.57 43.17
C VAL A 380 -5.37 -12.96 41.97
N LEU A 381 -6.29 -12.09 41.52
CA LEU A 381 -7.12 -12.35 40.33
C LEU A 381 -6.27 -12.44 39.05
N ALA A 382 -5.39 -11.46 38.83
CA ALA A 382 -4.63 -11.26 37.60
C ALA A 382 -3.49 -12.27 37.41
N GLU A 383 -2.65 -12.48 38.43
CA GLU A 383 -1.41 -13.25 38.29
C GLU A 383 -1.49 -14.65 38.93
N LEU A 384 -2.31 -14.86 39.97
CA LEU A 384 -2.41 -16.17 40.63
C LEU A 384 -3.56 -17.04 40.10
N LEU A 385 -4.73 -16.45 39.88
CA LEU A 385 -5.91 -17.11 39.31
C LEU A 385 -6.00 -16.97 37.77
N ASN A 386 -5.24 -16.06 37.16
CA ASN A 386 -5.31 -15.69 35.74
C ASN A 386 -6.75 -15.34 35.27
N ALA A 387 -7.58 -14.86 36.21
CA ALA A 387 -8.96 -14.45 36.01
C ALA A 387 -9.02 -13.02 35.44
N ARG A 388 -8.48 -12.84 34.23
CA ARG A 388 -8.23 -11.51 33.62
C ARG A 388 -9.48 -10.62 33.60
N GLN A 389 -10.62 -11.16 33.16
CA GLN A 389 -11.89 -10.40 33.11
C GLN A 389 -12.37 -9.99 34.51
N GLU A 390 -12.34 -10.92 35.47
CA GLU A 390 -12.70 -10.69 36.88
C GLU A 390 -11.82 -9.58 37.50
N ALA A 391 -10.52 -9.55 37.18
CA ALA A 391 -9.58 -8.51 37.63
C ALA A 391 -9.89 -7.12 37.04
N LEU A 392 -10.27 -7.03 35.76
CA LEU A 392 -10.62 -5.77 35.10
C LEU A 392 -11.96 -5.22 35.64
N ASP A 393 -12.97 -6.08 35.76
CA ASP A 393 -14.28 -5.68 36.28
C ASP A 393 -14.19 -5.27 37.77
N TYR A 394 -13.33 -5.92 38.56
CA TYR A 394 -13.00 -5.50 39.92
C TYR A 394 -12.35 -4.10 39.96
N LEU A 395 -11.34 -3.84 39.12
CA LEU A 395 -10.73 -2.50 39.03
C LEU A 395 -11.74 -1.42 38.63
N VAL A 396 -12.63 -1.69 37.67
CA VAL A 396 -13.69 -0.76 37.26
C VAL A 396 -14.69 -0.49 38.39
N LYS A 397 -15.13 -1.53 39.11
CA LYS A 397 -16.01 -1.41 40.29
C LYS A 397 -15.42 -0.50 41.38
N HIS A 398 -14.09 -0.53 41.56
CA HIS A 398 -13.37 0.32 42.51
C HIS A 398 -12.89 1.67 41.90
N GLY A 399 -13.43 2.10 40.75
CA GLY A 399 -13.15 3.39 40.13
C GLY A 399 -11.76 3.51 39.50
N ARG A 400 -11.02 2.41 39.35
CA ARG A 400 -9.63 2.38 38.88
C ARG A 400 -9.50 2.03 37.40
N ALA A 401 -10.33 2.65 36.55
CA ALA A 401 -10.39 2.39 35.11
C ALA A 401 -9.02 2.56 34.40
N ALA A 402 -8.21 3.54 34.81
CA ALA A 402 -6.87 3.74 34.25
C ALA A 402 -5.93 2.54 34.50
N GLN A 403 -5.96 1.93 35.69
CA GLN A 403 -5.19 0.71 35.98
C GLN A 403 -5.71 -0.47 35.15
N ALA A 404 -7.03 -0.60 35.01
CA ALA A 404 -7.63 -1.64 34.17
C ALA A 404 -7.21 -1.50 32.69
N ALA A 405 -7.18 -0.27 32.16
CA ALA A 405 -6.78 -0.01 30.79
C ALA A 405 -5.32 -0.40 30.50
N GLU A 406 -4.38 -0.06 31.39
CA GLU A 406 -2.97 -0.42 31.25
C GLU A 406 -2.74 -1.95 31.31
N LEU A 407 -3.48 -2.66 32.17
CA LEU A 407 -3.45 -4.13 32.20
C LEU A 407 -4.08 -4.75 30.94
N ALA A 408 -5.19 -4.20 30.46
CA ALA A 408 -5.85 -4.68 29.26
C ALA A 408 -4.97 -4.50 28.00
N LEU A 409 -4.25 -3.39 27.90
CA LEU A 409 -3.21 -3.16 26.89
C LEU A 409 -2.03 -4.13 27.06
N GLY A 410 -1.55 -4.35 28.30
CA GLY A 410 -0.43 -5.23 28.60
C GLY A 410 -0.72 -6.73 28.35
N TRP A 411 -2.00 -7.12 28.40
CA TRP A 411 -2.48 -8.48 28.10
C TRP A 411 -2.96 -8.67 26.66
N ASP A 412 -2.94 -7.61 25.83
CA ASP A 412 -3.52 -7.55 24.48
C ASP A 412 -4.97 -8.10 24.44
N MET A 413 -5.81 -7.55 25.34
CA MET A 413 -7.24 -7.85 25.40
C MET A 413 -7.96 -7.40 24.10
N PRO A 414 -9.19 -7.87 23.84
CA PRO A 414 -9.97 -7.41 22.69
C PRO A 414 -10.08 -5.88 22.64
N ALA A 415 -9.86 -5.31 21.44
CA ALA A 415 -9.73 -3.87 21.24
C ALA A 415 -10.94 -3.07 21.75
N ASP A 416 -12.15 -3.61 21.61
CA ASP A 416 -13.41 -3.03 22.12
C ASP A 416 -13.42 -2.92 23.66
N ALA A 417 -12.87 -3.91 24.37
CA ALA A 417 -12.70 -3.84 25.83
C ALA A 417 -11.63 -2.82 26.24
N ILE A 418 -10.49 -2.78 25.53
CA ILE A 418 -9.43 -1.79 25.74
C ILE A 418 -9.96 -0.36 25.54
N ILE A 419 -10.66 -0.11 24.43
CA ILE A 419 -11.24 1.19 24.09
C ILE A 419 -12.25 1.62 25.17
N ARG A 420 -13.14 0.73 25.62
CA ARG A 420 -14.05 1.04 26.74
C ARG A 420 -13.27 1.46 27.98
N LEU A 421 -12.25 0.70 28.40
CA LEU A 421 -11.50 1.00 29.63
C LEU A 421 -10.73 2.32 29.53
N LEU A 422 -10.13 2.63 28.37
CA LEU A 422 -9.47 3.91 28.12
C LEU A 422 -10.46 5.08 28.12
N MET A 423 -11.63 4.93 27.50
CA MET A 423 -12.68 5.95 27.53
C MET A 423 -13.19 6.20 28.95
N LEU A 424 -13.35 5.16 29.77
CA LEU A 424 -13.70 5.29 31.20
C LEU A 424 -12.58 5.88 32.06
N ALA A 425 -11.32 5.71 31.65
CA ALA A 425 -10.16 6.36 32.26
C ALA A 425 -10.00 7.84 31.85
N GLY A 426 -10.77 8.32 30.87
CA GLY A 426 -10.62 9.65 30.28
C GLY A 426 -9.54 9.76 29.19
N ASP A 427 -8.87 8.66 28.83
CA ASP A 427 -7.79 8.62 27.84
C ASP A 427 -8.36 8.37 26.42
N ALA A 428 -9.07 9.38 25.92
CA ALA A 428 -9.67 9.33 24.57
C ALA A 428 -8.61 9.29 23.45
N GLU A 429 -7.38 9.78 23.72
CA GLU A 429 -6.29 9.74 22.74
C GLU A 429 -5.82 8.31 22.48
N ARG A 430 -5.42 7.56 23.51
CA ARG A 430 -5.03 6.14 23.33
C ARG A 430 -6.22 5.29 22.88
N ALA A 431 -7.44 5.59 23.34
CA ALA A 431 -8.63 4.90 22.84
C ALA A 431 -8.78 5.05 21.32
N THR A 432 -8.57 6.26 20.80
CA THR A 432 -8.59 6.55 19.36
C THR A 432 -7.46 5.84 18.62
N LEU A 433 -6.24 5.82 19.18
CA LEU A 433 -5.10 5.11 18.58
C LEU A 433 -5.34 3.58 18.51
N VAL A 434 -5.91 2.95 19.55
CA VAL A 434 -6.30 1.53 19.53
C VAL A 434 -7.39 1.29 18.48
N ALA A 435 -8.40 2.15 18.44
CA ALA A 435 -9.49 2.05 17.48
C ALA A 435 -9.04 2.20 16.02
N ARG A 436 -8.01 3.03 15.77
CA ARG A 436 -7.31 3.14 14.48
C ARG A 436 -6.45 1.92 14.16
N ARG A 437 -5.68 1.40 15.14
CA ARG A 437 -4.82 0.21 14.99
C ARG A 437 -5.59 -1.02 14.53
N ASP A 438 -6.76 -1.26 15.14
CA ASP A 438 -7.53 -2.51 14.99
C ASP A 438 -8.87 -2.32 14.25
N ASN A 439 -9.13 -1.12 13.70
CA ASN A 439 -10.39 -0.73 13.06
C ASN A 439 -11.65 -1.04 13.92
N ALA A 440 -11.54 -0.81 15.23
CA ALA A 440 -12.47 -1.35 16.24
C ALA A 440 -13.53 -0.34 16.75
N PHE A 441 -13.71 0.80 16.07
CA PHE A 441 -14.65 1.84 16.50
C PHE A 441 -16.10 1.35 16.63
N ALA A 442 -16.61 0.62 15.63
CA ALA A 442 -18.02 0.22 15.60
C ALA A 442 -18.38 -0.78 16.71
N THR A 443 -17.50 -1.75 16.99
CA THR A 443 -17.71 -2.75 18.06
C THR A 443 -17.57 -2.12 19.44
N ALA A 444 -16.57 -1.26 19.65
CA ALA A 444 -16.42 -0.50 20.89
C ALA A 444 -17.60 0.43 21.17
N LEU A 445 -18.14 1.07 20.11
CA LEU A 445 -19.30 1.96 20.23
C LEU A 445 -20.56 1.19 20.61
N ALA A 446 -20.84 0.05 19.98
CA ALA A 446 -21.97 -0.81 20.36
C ALA A 446 -21.88 -1.27 21.83
N LEU A 447 -20.67 -1.60 22.30
CA LEU A 447 -20.42 -1.99 23.69
C LEU A 447 -20.64 -0.83 24.68
N LEU A 448 -20.24 0.40 24.31
CA LEU A 448 -20.50 1.61 25.12
C LEU A 448 -21.98 2.03 25.10
N GLU A 449 -22.67 1.93 23.97
CA GLU A 449 -24.10 2.29 23.86
C GLU A 449 -25.02 1.31 24.60
N GLY A 450 -24.65 0.03 24.70
CA GLY A 450 -25.37 -0.96 25.50
C GLY A 450 -25.23 -0.82 27.02
N ALA A 451 -24.33 0.04 27.50
CA ALA A 451 -24.00 0.18 28.92
C ALA A 451 -24.56 1.49 29.52
N SER A 452 -25.49 1.36 30.48
CA SER A 452 -26.09 2.48 31.21
C SER A 452 -25.05 3.42 31.80
N GLY A 453 -25.15 4.72 31.48
CA GLY A 453 -24.26 5.77 31.98
C GLY A 453 -23.12 6.19 31.03
N HIS A 454 -22.79 5.40 30.00
CA HIS A 454 -21.63 5.69 29.13
C HIS A 454 -21.94 6.53 27.88
N ARG A 455 -23.14 7.12 27.78
CA ARG A 455 -23.59 7.86 26.58
C ARG A 455 -22.64 8.98 26.15
N ALA A 456 -22.05 9.71 27.09
CA ALA A 456 -21.09 10.78 26.77
C ALA A 456 -19.81 10.22 26.11
N HIS A 457 -19.27 9.11 26.63
CA HIS A 457 -18.13 8.43 26.03
C HIS A 457 -18.46 7.86 24.64
N ALA A 458 -19.66 7.28 24.47
CA ALA A 458 -20.13 6.80 23.16
C ALA A 458 -20.21 7.94 22.13
N LEU A 459 -20.78 9.10 22.48
CA LEU A 459 -20.82 10.27 21.59
C LEU A 459 -19.43 10.80 21.27
N SER A 460 -18.52 10.87 22.25
CA SER A 460 -17.13 11.26 22.03
C SER A 460 -16.42 10.31 21.06
N LEU A 461 -16.54 8.99 21.26
CA LEU A 461 -15.94 7.99 20.38
C LEU A 461 -16.55 8.02 18.97
N ARG A 462 -17.86 8.28 18.85
CA ARG A 462 -18.57 8.46 17.57
C ARG A 462 -18.02 9.66 16.78
N ARG A 463 -17.70 10.77 17.45
CA ARG A 463 -17.06 11.96 16.84
C ARG A 463 -15.66 11.62 16.32
N GLU A 464 -14.84 10.91 17.10
CA GLU A 464 -13.51 10.46 16.64
C GLU A 464 -13.60 9.45 15.50
N TRP A 465 -14.58 8.54 15.52
CA TRP A 465 -14.82 7.60 14.43
C TRP A 465 -15.17 8.31 13.12
N GLY A 466 -16.05 9.31 13.18
CA GLY A 466 -16.35 10.17 12.03
C GLY A 466 -15.12 10.86 11.47
N ARG A 467 -14.29 11.46 12.33
CA ARG A 467 -13.01 12.07 11.92
C ARG A 467 -12.03 11.06 11.33
N ALA A 468 -11.97 9.83 11.86
CA ALA A 468 -11.14 8.77 11.33
C ALA A 468 -11.62 8.30 9.95
N LEU A 469 -12.93 8.11 9.74
CA LEU A 469 -13.50 7.78 8.44
C LEU A 469 -13.31 8.90 7.40
N ALA A 470 -13.51 10.16 7.81
CA ALA A 470 -13.24 11.32 6.97
C ALA A 470 -11.75 11.41 6.61
N ALA A 471 -10.86 11.16 7.56
CA ALA A 471 -9.43 11.02 7.30
C ALA A 471 -9.16 9.92 6.28
N GLN A 472 -9.78 8.74 6.38
CA GLN A 472 -9.64 7.66 5.39
C GLN A 472 -10.19 8.00 3.99
N GLY A 473 -10.77 9.19 3.76
CA GLY A 473 -11.48 9.55 2.52
C GLY A 473 -12.84 8.86 2.39
N ARG A 474 -13.31 8.19 3.44
CA ARG A 474 -14.63 7.52 3.50
C ARG A 474 -15.71 8.50 3.92
N TRP A 475 -15.84 9.58 3.15
CA TRP A 475 -16.66 10.76 3.48
C TRP A 475 -18.13 10.42 3.78
N LEU A 476 -18.74 9.54 2.98
CA LEU A 476 -20.17 9.17 3.18
C LEU A 476 -20.38 8.32 4.44
N ASP A 477 -19.44 7.43 4.74
CA ASP A 477 -19.48 6.60 5.95
C ASP A 477 -19.24 7.46 7.20
N ALA A 478 -18.37 8.49 7.10
CA ALA A 478 -18.15 9.48 8.16
C ALA A 478 -19.43 10.27 8.47
N VAL A 479 -20.18 10.67 7.44
CA VAL A 479 -21.49 11.31 7.57
C VAL A 479 -22.48 10.39 8.28
N GLU A 480 -22.60 9.14 7.87
CA GLU A 480 -23.48 8.16 8.54
C GLU A 480 -23.11 7.94 10.01
N ALA A 481 -21.82 7.76 10.30
CA ALA A 481 -21.33 7.48 11.64
C ALA A 481 -21.71 8.57 12.64
N VAL A 482 -21.63 9.85 12.26
CA VAL A 482 -21.91 10.99 13.15
C VAL A 482 -23.34 11.51 13.07
N TRP A 483 -24.12 11.19 12.03
CA TRP A 483 -25.49 11.72 11.85
C TRP A 483 -26.43 11.60 13.07
N PRO A 484 -26.37 10.52 13.90
CA PRO A 484 -27.19 10.40 15.10
C PRO A 484 -26.86 11.41 16.21
N ASP A 485 -25.71 12.09 16.14
CA ASP A 485 -25.27 13.13 17.07
C ASP A 485 -25.67 14.53 16.53
N PRO A 486 -26.64 15.24 17.16
CA PRO A 486 -27.12 16.53 16.66
C PRO A 486 -26.03 17.58 16.48
N ASP A 487 -25.07 17.64 17.42
CA ASP A 487 -23.97 18.61 17.40
C ASP A 487 -23.03 18.42 16.20
N SER A 488 -22.96 17.20 15.67
CA SER A 488 -22.08 16.85 14.54
C SER A 488 -22.72 17.07 13.16
N ARG A 489 -23.99 17.46 13.08
CA ARG A 489 -24.73 17.57 11.80
C ARG A 489 -24.17 18.61 10.85
N GLU A 490 -23.65 19.73 11.36
CA GLU A 490 -23.00 20.74 10.52
C GLU A 490 -21.70 20.19 9.91
N GLN A 491 -20.90 19.49 10.71
CA GLN A 491 -19.66 18.86 10.24
C GLN A 491 -19.96 17.74 9.22
N ALA A 492 -21.04 16.98 9.42
CA ALA A 492 -21.53 16.00 8.46
C ALA A 492 -21.96 16.67 7.13
N ALA A 493 -22.67 17.80 7.19
CA ALA A 493 -23.04 18.55 5.98
C ALA A 493 -21.80 19.06 5.21
N ARG A 494 -20.74 19.49 5.90
CA ARG A 494 -19.46 19.86 5.29
C ARG A 494 -18.75 18.66 4.63
N TRP A 495 -18.69 17.50 5.29
CA TRP A 495 -18.11 16.28 4.68
C TRP A 495 -18.92 15.79 3.47
N LEU A 496 -20.24 15.98 3.48
CA LEU A 496 -21.10 15.66 2.35
C LEU A 496 -20.81 16.58 1.14
N GLN A 497 -20.58 17.87 1.38
CA GLN A 497 -20.10 18.81 0.35
C GLN A 497 -18.71 18.43 -0.19
N THR A 498 -17.81 17.92 0.66
CA THR A 498 -16.52 17.38 0.22
C THR A 498 -16.71 16.17 -0.69
N ALA A 499 -17.55 15.20 -0.32
CA ALA A 499 -17.85 14.04 -1.18
C ALA A 499 -18.46 14.45 -2.54
N GLU A 500 -19.30 15.48 -2.55
CA GLU A 500 -19.89 16.09 -3.76
C GLU A 500 -18.89 16.80 -4.67
N ALA A 501 -17.69 17.12 -4.19
CA ALA A 501 -16.60 17.71 -4.96
C ALA A 501 -15.57 16.67 -5.43
N GLY A 502 -15.72 15.40 -5.04
CA GLY A 502 -14.84 14.30 -5.41
C GLY A 502 -15.08 13.73 -6.81
N GLY A 503 -14.65 12.47 -7.00
CA GLY A 503 -14.89 11.73 -8.24
C GLY A 503 -16.37 11.64 -8.62
N ALA A 504 -16.66 11.46 -9.91
CA ALA A 504 -18.03 11.46 -10.42
C ALA A 504 -18.89 10.33 -9.80
N GLU A 505 -18.31 9.16 -9.51
CA GLU A 505 -19.02 8.05 -8.84
C GLU A 505 -19.28 8.38 -7.35
N LEU A 506 -18.30 8.98 -6.66
CA LEU A 506 -18.46 9.44 -5.28
C LEU A 506 -19.52 10.56 -5.17
N SER A 507 -19.51 11.52 -6.09
CA SER A 507 -20.45 12.63 -6.16
C SER A 507 -21.88 12.15 -6.44
N ALA A 508 -22.04 11.16 -7.31
CA ALA A 508 -23.32 10.49 -7.56
C ALA A 508 -23.86 9.79 -6.30
N ARG A 509 -23.02 9.04 -5.57
CA ARG A 509 -23.38 8.43 -4.28
C ARG A 509 -23.71 9.48 -3.21
N ALA A 510 -22.98 10.60 -3.19
CA ALA A 510 -23.21 11.71 -2.28
C ALA A 510 -24.56 12.40 -2.52
N LEU A 511 -25.00 12.53 -3.77
CA LEU A 511 -26.31 13.06 -4.12
C LEU A 511 -27.46 12.22 -3.54
N VAL A 512 -27.36 10.88 -3.58
CA VAL A 512 -28.33 9.98 -2.91
C VAL A 512 -28.28 10.16 -1.39
N ARG A 513 -27.08 10.29 -0.81
CA ARG A 513 -26.90 10.54 0.62
C ARG A 513 -27.54 11.87 1.06
N ARG A 514 -27.39 12.94 0.26
CA ARG A 514 -28.08 14.22 0.45
C ARG A 514 -29.59 14.08 0.37
N ALA A 515 -30.10 13.34 -0.63
CA ALA A 515 -31.52 13.08 -0.76
C ALA A 515 -32.12 12.36 0.46
N ALA A 516 -31.38 11.44 1.08
CA ALA A 516 -31.81 10.73 2.28
C ALA A 516 -31.78 11.60 3.56
N LEU A 517 -30.75 12.45 3.72
CA LEU A 517 -30.47 13.15 4.98
C LEU A 517 -30.91 14.63 5.01
N LEU A 518 -30.91 15.30 3.86
CA LEU A 518 -31.15 16.74 3.68
C LEU A 518 -32.03 17.00 2.43
N PRO A 519 -33.24 16.39 2.33
CA PRO A 519 -34.05 16.39 1.10
C PRO A 519 -34.37 17.79 0.58
N ASP A 520 -34.60 18.76 1.47
CA ASP A 520 -34.94 20.15 1.12
C ASP A 520 -33.80 20.87 0.38
N THR A 521 -32.56 20.38 0.50
CA THR A 521 -31.40 21.00 -0.18
C THR A 521 -31.29 20.61 -1.66
N LEU A 522 -31.98 19.56 -2.12
CA LEU A 522 -31.83 18.99 -3.46
C LEU A 522 -32.20 19.92 -4.62
N GLN A 523 -33.02 20.95 -4.40
CA GLN A 523 -33.41 21.87 -5.47
C GLN A 523 -32.20 22.54 -6.14
N HIS A 524 -31.12 22.77 -5.37
CA HIS A 524 -29.85 23.32 -5.85
C HIS A 524 -29.03 22.33 -6.72
N TYR A 525 -29.39 21.04 -6.73
CA TYR A 525 -28.65 19.97 -7.40
C TYR A 525 -29.36 19.45 -8.66
N ALA A 526 -30.43 20.13 -9.11
CA ALA A 526 -31.24 19.72 -10.27
C ALA A 526 -30.41 19.51 -11.56
N GLY A 527 -29.36 20.32 -11.78
CA GLY A 527 -28.45 20.15 -12.92
C GLY A 527 -27.64 18.84 -12.86
N ARG A 528 -27.12 18.46 -11.68
CA ARG A 528 -26.41 17.19 -11.50
C ARG A 528 -27.35 15.98 -11.60
N VAL A 529 -28.59 16.11 -11.13
CA VAL A 529 -29.62 15.09 -11.35
C VAL A 529 -29.86 14.93 -12.85
N ALA A 530 -29.97 16.03 -13.61
CA ALA A 530 -30.16 15.97 -15.07
C ALA A 530 -28.99 15.23 -15.76
N GLU A 531 -27.75 15.63 -15.48
CA GLU A 531 -26.53 14.98 -15.99
C GLU A 531 -26.46 13.48 -15.68
N LEU A 532 -26.81 13.06 -14.45
CA LEU A 532 -26.86 11.64 -14.06
C LEU A 532 -28.12 10.89 -14.57
N THR A 533 -29.01 11.56 -15.31
CA THR A 533 -30.18 10.95 -15.95
C THR A 533 -30.15 11.05 -17.49
N ASP A 534 -29.21 11.80 -18.04
CA ASP A 534 -28.92 11.89 -19.46
C ASP A 534 -28.29 10.56 -19.92
N PRO A 535 -28.85 9.83 -20.90
CA PRO A 535 -28.26 8.61 -21.44
C PRO A 535 -26.87 8.81 -22.08
N ASP A 536 -26.62 9.98 -22.68
CA ASP A 536 -25.38 10.28 -23.42
C ASP A 536 -24.19 10.59 -22.49
N ALA A 537 -24.45 10.83 -21.20
CA ALA A 537 -23.40 10.98 -20.19
C ALA A 537 -22.69 9.63 -19.88
N PRO A 538 -21.58 9.62 -19.12
CA PRO A 538 -20.90 8.38 -18.73
C PRO A 538 -21.76 7.48 -17.82
N ALA A 539 -21.80 6.18 -18.12
CA ALA A 539 -22.62 5.20 -17.38
C ALA A 539 -22.12 4.90 -15.95
N ALA A 540 -20.82 4.97 -15.65
CA ALA A 540 -20.28 4.58 -14.35
C ALA A 540 -20.79 5.44 -13.16
N PRO A 541 -20.83 6.79 -13.25
CA PRO A 541 -21.50 7.63 -12.25
C PRO A 541 -22.99 7.31 -12.09
N ARG A 542 -23.70 6.97 -13.17
CA ARG A 542 -25.10 6.52 -13.10
C ARG A 542 -25.20 5.19 -12.36
N GLU A 543 -24.35 4.21 -12.66
CA GLU A 543 -24.29 2.95 -11.93
C GLU A 543 -24.10 3.18 -10.43
N ALA A 544 -23.16 4.05 -10.04
CA ALA A 544 -22.92 4.40 -8.64
C ALA A 544 -24.15 5.06 -7.96
N LEU A 545 -24.90 5.91 -8.68
CA LEU A 545 -26.20 6.43 -8.24
C LEU A 545 -27.21 5.27 -8.02
N GLY A 546 -27.33 4.36 -8.98
CA GLY A 546 -28.24 3.21 -8.92
C GLY A 546 -27.93 2.26 -7.77
N GLN A 547 -26.67 1.89 -7.57
CA GLN A 547 -26.21 1.05 -6.46
C GLN A 547 -26.50 1.71 -5.10
N ALA A 548 -26.34 3.04 -4.99
CA ALA A 548 -26.69 3.78 -3.78
C ALA A 548 -28.21 3.81 -3.54
N LEU A 549 -29.04 4.04 -4.57
CA LEU A 549 -30.50 3.99 -4.45
C LEU A 549 -31.00 2.60 -4.02
N ALA A 550 -30.42 1.53 -4.56
CA ALA A 550 -30.78 0.14 -4.25
C ALA A 550 -30.42 -0.32 -2.82
N THR A 551 -29.57 0.43 -2.11
CA THR A 551 -29.12 0.12 -0.73
C THR A 551 -29.79 0.98 0.35
N ILE A 552 -30.65 1.96 -0.02
CA ILE A 552 -31.35 2.82 0.93
C ILE A 552 -32.26 2.01 1.88
N ALA A 553 -32.07 2.21 3.19
CA ALA A 553 -32.87 1.60 4.24
C ALA A 553 -34.32 2.10 4.19
N HIS A 554 -35.29 1.24 4.51
CA HIS A 554 -36.71 1.59 4.40
C HIS A 554 -37.09 2.85 5.21
N ALA A 555 -36.52 3.02 6.39
CA ALA A 555 -36.74 4.18 7.27
C ALA A 555 -36.19 5.51 6.74
N GLN A 556 -35.35 5.50 5.69
CA GLN A 556 -34.79 6.70 5.06
C GLN A 556 -35.53 7.11 3.78
N ARG A 557 -36.52 6.32 3.31
CA ARG A 557 -37.24 6.60 2.06
C ARG A 557 -38.10 7.86 2.20
N ASN A 558 -38.03 8.73 1.19
CA ASN A 558 -38.77 9.99 1.13
C ASN A 558 -39.10 10.35 -0.33
N GLN A 559 -39.91 11.40 -0.54
CA GLN A 559 -40.33 11.81 -1.89
C GLN A 559 -39.17 12.30 -2.78
N ALA A 560 -38.11 12.83 -2.17
CA ALA A 560 -36.91 13.27 -2.87
C ALA A 560 -36.17 12.09 -3.53
N LEU A 561 -35.93 11.02 -2.78
CA LEU A 561 -35.37 9.77 -3.28
C LEU A 561 -36.24 9.11 -4.34
N ALA A 562 -37.56 9.09 -4.16
CA ALA A 562 -38.51 8.55 -5.14
C ALA A 562 -38.41 9.29 -6.49
N ARG A 563 -38.33 10.62 -6.48
CA ARG A 563 -38.16 11.43 -7.70
C ARG A 563 -36.82 11.19 -8.40
N ILE A 564 -35.74 10.99 -7.66
CA ILE A 564 -34.44 10.63 -8.26
C ILE A 564 -34.51 9.24 -8.88
N ALA A 565 -35.06 8.25 -8.15
CA ALA A 565 -35.22 6.88 -8.65
C ALA A 565 -36.08 6.82 -9.93
N ALA A 566 -37.20 7.54 -9.97
CA ALA A 566 -38.08 7.59 -11.14
C ALA A 566 -37.37 8.15 -12.39
N ARG A 567 -36.55 9.20 -12.24
CA ARG A 567 -35.81 9.82 -13.35
C ARG A 567 -34.57 9.03 -13.78
N ALA A 568 -33.91 8.32 -12.85
CA ALA A 568 -32.71 7.55 -13.14
C ALA A 568 -33.00 6.16 -13.73
N LEU A 569 -34.12 5.51 -13.35
CA LEU A 569 -34.39 4.13 -13.75
C LEU A 569 -34.37 3.90 -15.28
N PRO A 570 -34.91 4.79 -16.15
CA PRO A 570 -34.85 4.59 -17.59
C PRO A 570 -33.41 4.56 -18.15
N ALA A 571 -32.55 5.49 -17.72
CA ALA A 571 -31.15 5.53 -18.14
C ALA A 571 -30.37 4.31 -17.60
N LEU A 572 -30.59 3.94 -16.34
CA LEU A 572 -30.00 2.74 -15.73
C LEU A 572 -30.43 1.45 -16.44
N ALA A 573 -31.68 1.38 -16.90
CA ALA A 573 -32.20 0.26 -17.67
C ALA A 573 -31.58 0.19 -19.08
N ALA A 574 -31.45 1.34 -19.76
CA ALA A 574 -30.81 1.44 -21.08
C ALA A 574 -29.33 1.03 -21.01
N ASP A 575 -28.57 1.59 -20.05
CA ASP A 575 -27.20 1.19 -19.74
C ASP A 575 -27.09 -0.32 -19.50
N ARG A 576 -28.01 -0.88 -18.70
CA ARG A 576 -27.97 -2.29 -18.37
C ARG A 576 -28.30 -3.20 -19.56
N ALA A 577 -29.18 -2.75 -20.46
CA ALA A 577 -29.47 -3.44 -21.72
C ALA A 577 -28.28 -3.38 -22.69
N GLY A 578 -27.54 -2.26 -22.73
CA GLY A 578 -26.31 -2.09 -23.49
C GLY A 578 -25.07 -2.73 -22.86
N GLY A 579 -25.15 -3.26 -21.63
CA GLY A 579 -24.01 -3.82 -20.90
C GLY A 579 -23.03 -2.79 -20.33
N ALA A 580 -23.44 -1.52 -20.27
CA ALA A 580 -22.64 -0.39 -19.78
C ALA A 580 -22.63 -0.25 -18.25
N ASN A 581 -23.54 -0.93 -17.54
CA ASN A 581 -23.51 -1.08 -16.08
C ASN A 581 -23.72 -2.54 -15.65
N ALA A 582 -23.33 -2.87 -14.42
CA ALA A 582 -23.43 -4.23 -13.85
C ALA A 582 -24.63 -4.43 -12.91
N LEU A 583 -25.62 -3.53 -12.89
CA LEU A 583 -26.76 -3.61 -11.97
C LEU A 583 -27.54 -4.92 -12.11
N GLU A 584 -27.80 -5.58 -10.98
CA GLU A 584 -28.62 -6.77 -10.91
C GLU A 584 -30.11 -6.44 -11.06
N ARG A 585 -30.89 -7.40 -11.56
CA ARG A 585 -32.35 -7.29 -11.60
C ARG A 585 -32.94 -6.96 -10.22
N ALA A 586 -32.45 -7.60 -9.16
CA ALA A 586 -32.90 -7.34 -7.79
C ALA A 586 -32.52 -5.94 -7.26
N GLN A 587 -31.53 -5.26 -7.85
CA GLN A 587 -31.24 -3.85 -7.56
C GLN A 587 -32.20 -2.93 -8.33
N LEU A 588 -32.41 -3.21 -9.62
CA LEU A 588 -33.33 -2.46 -10.47
C LEU A 588 -34.78 -2.53 -9.98
N ASP A 589 -35.26 -3.71 -9.57
CA ASP A 589 -36.58 -3.90 -8.96
C ASP A 589 -36.72 -3.13 -7.62
N ARG A 590 -35.62 -3.01 -6.83
CA ARG A 590 -35.59 -2.16 -5.62
C ARG A 590 -35.66 -0.67 -5.94
N ILE A 591 -35.00 -0.21 -7.02
CA ILE A 591 -35.06 1.18 -7.48
C ILE A 591 -36.45 1.50 -8.01
N ARG A 592 -37.07 0.60 -8.78
CA ARG A 592 -38.47 0.69 -9.23
C ARG A 592 -39.44 0.81 -8.05
N ALA A 593 -39.31 -0.05 -7.03
CA ALA A 593 -40.11 0.01 -5.81
C ALA A 593 -39.83 1.24 -4.93
N LEU A 594 -38.68 1.91 -5.10
CA LEU A 594 -38.36 3.20 -4.46
C LEU A 594 -38.97 4.38 -5.22
N ALA A 595 -39.01 4.31 -6.56
CA ALA A 595 -39.64 5.31 -7.41
C ALA A 595 -41.16 5.42 -7.16
N ALA A 596 -41.83 4.26 -7.06
CA ALA A 596 -43.26 4.14 -6.78
C ALA A 596 -44.14 5.04 -7.70
N ASP A 597 -43.76 5.10 -8.97
CA ASP A 597 -44.38 5.96 -9.99
C ASP A 597 -45.30 5.13 -10.92
N PRO A 598 -46.63 5.31 -10.85
CA PRO A 598 -47.58 4.54 -11.66
C PRO A 598 -47.45 4.73 -13.18
N TRP A 599 -46.90 5.85 -13.64
CA TRP A 599 -46.73 6.13 -15.06
C TRP A 599 -45.50 5.38 -15.59
N LEU A 600 -44.39 5.45 -14.86
CA LEU A 600 -43.20 4.63 -15.11
C LEU A 600 -43.54 3.14 -15.09
N ASP A 601 -44.40 2.69 -14.17
CA ASP A 601 -44.87 1.31 -14.11
C ASP A 601 -45.72 0.87 -15.30
N ALA A 602 -46.44 1.80 -15.94
CA ALA A 602 -47.24 1.55 -17.14
C ALA A 602 -46.42 1.60 -18.44
N ASP A 603 -45.42 2.49 -18.51
CA ASP A 603 -44.54 2.65 -19.67
C ASP A 603 -43.40 1.62 -19.71
N LEU A 604 -43.02 1.03 -18.57
CA LEU A 604 -42.02 -0.03 -18.51
C LEU A 604 -42.50 -1.30 -19.26
N PRO A 605 -41.79 -1.76 -20.30
CA PRO A 605 -42.12 -3.03 -20.93
C PRO A 605 -41.90 -4.20 -19.95
N ALA A 606 -42.33 -5.40 -20.34
CA ALA A 606 -41.99 -6.65 -19.65
C ALA A 606 -40.49 -6.98 -19.82
N TRP A 607 -39.64 -6.16 -19.20
CA TRP A 607 -38.20 -6.14 -19.40
C TRP A 607 -37.51 -7.33 -18.72
N GLY A 608 -36.93 -8.20 -19.55
CA GLY A 608 -35.93 -9.17 -19.11
C GLY A 608 -34.56 -8.50 -19.10
N VAL A 609 -33.95 -8.36 -17.92
CA VAL A 609 -32.54 -7.96 -17.81
C VAL A 609 -31.70 -9.08 -18.43
N PRO A 610 -30.88 -8.83 -19.48
CA PRO A 610 -30.01 -9.85 -20.07
C PRO A 610 -29.07 -10.39 -18.99
N PRO A 611 -28.80 -11.71 -18.91
CA PRO A 611 -27.87 -12.23 -17.91
C PRO A 611 -26.52 -11.54 -18.04
N THR A 612 -25.97 -11.02 -16.94
CA THR A 612 -24.60 -10.46 -16.96
C THR A 612 -23.67 -11.62 -17.35
N PRO A 613 -22.89 -11.53 -18.44
CA PRO A 613 -21.86 -12.53 -18.70
C PRO A 613 -20.91 -12.54 -17.50
N PRO A 614 -20.55 -13.71 -16.93
CA PRO A 614 -19.71 -13.76 -15.76
C PRO A 614 -18.37 -13.10 -16.10
N ALA A 615 -18.03 -12.05 -15.36
CA ALA A 615 -16.71 -11.45 -15.38
C ALA A 615 -15.68 -12.55 -15.11
N LEU A 616 -14.77 -12.79 -16.06
CA LEU A 616 -13.68 -13.74 -15.87
C LEU A 616 -12.53 -13.02 -15.16
N PRO A 617 -12.16 -13.40 -13.93
CA PRO A 617 -11.03 -12.80 -13.26
C PRO A 617 -9.75 -13.03 -14.05
N LEU A 618 -8.91 -12.00 -14.13
CA LEU A 618 -7.66 -11.96 -14.88
C LEU A 618 -6.79 -13.19 -14.59
N TRP A 619 -6.62 -13.55 -13.32
CA TRP A 619 -5.82 -14.68 -12.92
C TRP A 619 -6.49 -16.05 -13.18
N GLU A 620 -7.79 -16.09 -13.43
CA GLU A 620 -8.55 -17.33 -13.63
C GLU A 620 -8.71 -17.72 -15.11
N ARG A 621 -8.51 -16.75 -16.02
CA ARG A 621 -8.47 -16.94 -17.48
C ARG A 621 -7.62 -18.15 -17.90
N ARG A 622 -8.19 -19.00 -18.78
CA ARG A 622 -7.47 -20.11 -19.45
C ARG A 622 -6.81 -19.67 -20.75
N ALA A 623 -7.48 -18.83 -21.55
CA ALA A 623 -6.92 -18.17 -22.71
C ALA A 623 -6.38 -16.80 -22.29
N ALA A 624 -5.18 -16.45 -22.77
CA ALA A 624 -4.56 -15.16 -22.48
C ALA A 624 -5.48 -14.00 -22.90
N LEU A 625 -5.55 -12.96 -22.07
CA LEU A 625 -6.03 -11.66 -22.49
C LEU A 625 -5.00 -11.02 -23.43
N GLU A 626 -5.36 -10.87 -24.69
CA GLU A 626 -4.55 -10.17 -25.68
C GLU A 626 -4.80 -8.66 -25.58
N ALA A 627 -3.76 -7.87 -25.41
CA ALA A 627 -3.82 -6.41 -25.42
C ALA A 627 -2.64 -5.82 -26.19
N SER A 628 -2.81 -4.60 -26.70
CA SER A 628 -1.72 -3.84 -27.29
C SER A 628 -1.88 -2.37 -26.95
N LEU A 629 -0.78 -1.70 -26.65
CA LEU A 629 -0.71 -0.26 -26.48
C LEU A 629 -0.09 0.36 -27.74
N GLN A 630 -0.83 1.24 -28.41
CA GLN A 630 -0.36 1.99 -29.58
C GLN A 630 -0.55 3.51 -29.38
N ALA A 631 -0.38 3.97 -28.14
CA ALA A 631 -0.41 5.39 -27.82
C ALA A 631 0.95 6.04 -28.12
N ASP A 632 0.92 7.27 -28.61
CA ASP A 632 2.09 8.15 -28.66
C ASP A 632 2.64 8.41 -27.24
N PRO A 633 3.93 8.77 -27.09
CA PRO A 633 4.48 9.27 -25.84
C PRO A 633 3.63 10.41 -25.24
N GLY A 634 3.41 10.38 -23.93
CA GLY A 634 2.84 11.49 -23.17
C GLY A 634 3.84 12.64 -22.99
N LEU A 635 3.39 13.70 -22.30
CA LEU A 635 4.20 14.91 -22.10
C LEU A 635 5.19 14.82 -20.91
N GLN A 636 4.97 13.89 -19.97
CA GLN A 636 5.73 13.81 -18.72
C GLN A 636 6.03 12.35 -18.34
N ALA A 637 7.25 12.08 -17.89
CA ALA A 637 7.74 10.76 -17.49
C ALA A 637 7.41 10.45 -16.01
N PRO A 638 6.44 9.58 -15.69
CA PRO A 638 6.05 9.30 -14.31
C PRO A 638 7.06 8.36 -13.62
N LEU A 639 7.48 8.73 -12.40
CA LEU A 639 8.30 7.87 -11.55
C LEU A 639 7.46 6.77 -10.86
N ASP A 640 6.20 7.09 -10.55
CA ASP A 640 5.20 6.19 -10.00
C ASP A 640 3.82 6.61 -10.52
N LEU A 641 2.91 5.66 -10.68
CA LEU A 641 1.56 5.90 -11.19
C LEU A 641 0.58 4.93 -10.51
N ALA A 642 -0.59 5.43 -10.15
CA ALA A 642 -1.71 4.63 -9.66
C ALA A 642 -3.03 5.08 -10.29
N ALA A 643 -3.99 4.16 -10.43
CA ALA A 643 -5.37 4.52 -10.74
C ALA A 643 -6.16 4.70 -9.43
N LEU A 644 -7.00 5.73 -9.34
CA LEU A 644 -7.72 6.10 -8.12
C LEU A 644 -9.15 5.55 -8.03
N GLY A 645 -9.69 5.02 -9.14
CA GLY A 645 -11.14 4.85 -9.32
C GLY A 645 -11.67 5.86 -10.35
N ASP A 646 -12.91 5.69 -10.83
CA ASP A 646 -13.60 6.63 -11.73
C ASP A 646 -12.87 6.94 -13.05
N GLY A 647 -11.85 6.16 -13.42
CA GLY A 647 -10.93 6.47 -14.53
C GLY A 647 -9.92 7.59 -14.23
N ARG A 648 -9.84 8.10 -12.99
CA ARG A 648 -8.80 9.02 -12.51
C ARG A 648 -7.48 8.30 -12.25
N TRP A 649 -6.38 9.02 -12.44
CA TRP A 649 -5.01 8.56 -12.21
C TRP A 649 -4.25 9.56 -11.33
N LEU A 650 -3.28 9.09 -10.55
CA LEU A 650 -2.32 9.91 -9.80
C LEU A 650 -0.90 9.51 -10.17
N ALA A 651 -0.14 10.47 -10.71
CA ALA A 651 1.25 10.29 -11.14
C ALA A 651 2.21 11.08 -10.24
N ALA A 652 3.43 10.59 -10.11
CA ALA A 652 4.52 11.18 -9.34
C ALA A 652 5.68 11.57 -10.26
N PHE A 653 6.17 12.81 -10.16
CA PHE A 653 7.15 13.42 -11.08
C PHE A 653 8.44 13.91 -10.37
N GLY A 654 8.77 13.33 -9.22
CA GLY A 654 9.96 13.64 -8.46
C GLY A 654 9.83 14.99 -7.75
N GLU A 655 10.73 15.91 -8.05
CA GLU A 655 10.71 17.28 -7.50
C GLU A 655 9.58 18.14 -8.06
N ALA A 656 9.08 17.82 -9.26
CA ALA A 656 7.88 18.45 -9.84
C ALA A 656 6.58 18.10 -9.11
N GLY A 657 6.65 17.25 -8.08
CA GLY A 657 5.52 16.88 -7.23
C GLY A 657 4.70 15.71 -7.78
N ALA A 658 3.38 15.80 -7.65
CA ALA A 658 2.44 14.83 -8.18
C ALA A 658 1.33 15.52 -8.97
N ALA A 659 0.67 14.81 -9.88
CA ALA A 659 -0.53 15.32 -10.55
C ALA A 659 -1.60 14.25 -10.76
N MET A 660 -2.85 14.66 -10.67
CA MET A 660 -4.03 13.85 -10.95
C MET A 660 -4.50 14.09 -12.38
N PHE A 661 -4.87 13.02 -13.09
CA PHE A 661 -5.34 13.05 -14.47
C PHE A 661 -6.71 12.38 -14.61
N ASP A 662 -7.48 12.79 -15.63
CA ASP A 662 -8.73 12.14 -15.99
C ASP A 662 -8.55 10.91 -16.89
N ALA A 663 -9.66 10.29 -17.30
CA ALA A 663 -9.65 9.12 -18.18
C ALA A 663 -9.19 9.42 -19.62
N ALA A 664 -9.22 10.69 -20.04
CA ALA A 664 -8.67 11.15 -21.31
C ALA A 664 -7.18 11.54 -21.20
N GLY A 665 -6.60 11.41 -20.00
CA GLY A 665 -5.20 11.73 -19.72
C GLY A 665 -4.90 13.20 -19.55
N ARG A 666 -5.91 14.06 -19.37
CA ARG A 666 -5.72 15.49 -19.12
C ARG A 666 -5.42 15.73 -17.64
N CYS A 667 -4.44 16.58 -17.35
CA CYS A 667 -4.18 17.01 -15.97
C CYS A 667 -5.40 17.73 -15.35
N LEU A 668 -5.92 17.18 -14.25
CA LEU A 668 -7.00 17.77 -13.44
C LEU A 668 -6.47 18.66 -12.32
N LYS A 669 -5.37 18.25 -11.69
CA LYS A 669 -4.79 18.96 -10.54
C LYS A 669 -3.33 18.59 -10.31
N ARG A 670 -2.45 19.59 -10.18
CA ARG A 670 -1.08 19.43 -9.69
C ARG A 670 -1.02 19.61 -8.16
N TYR A 671 -0.13 18.86 -7.52
CA TYR A 671 0.15 18.88 -6.09
C TYR A 671 1.60 19.30 -5.86
N ALA A 672 1.77 20.45 -5.21
CA ALA A 672 3.02 21.06 -4.79
C ALA A 672 3.66 20.31 -3.59
N ALA A 673 3.88 19.01 -3.76
CA ALA A 673 4.45 18.09 -2.79
C ALA A 673 5.35 17.08 -3.52
N PRO A 674 6.69 17.18 -3.38
CA PRO A 674 7.63 16.27 -4.03
C PRO A 674 7.25 14.79 -3.84
N ALA A 675 7.21 14.05 -4.95
CA ALA A 675 6.71 12.68 -4.99
C ALA A 675 7.55 11.84 -5.96
N HIS A 676 8.34 10.90 -5.42
CA HIS A 676 9.03 9.86 -6.17
C HIS A 676 8.30 8.52 -6.12
N ARG A 677 7.51 8.32 -5.06
CA ARG A 677 6.67 7.14 -4.80
C ARG A 677 5.34 7.60 -4.24
N LEU A 678 4.30 6.83 -4.53
CA LEU A 678 2.95 7.03 -4.01
C LEU A 678 2.55 5.88 -3.08
N VAL A 679 1.84 6.20 -2.00
CA VAL A 679 1.15 5.23 -1.15
C VAL A 679 -0.33 5.51 -1.27
N ILE A 680 -1.13 4.59 -1.81
CA ILE A 680 -2.53 4.85 -2.13
C ILE A 680 -3.45 4.36 -1.00
N GLY A 681 -4.36 5.22 -0.55
CA GLY A 681 -5.38 4.86 0.41
C GLY A 681 -6.42 3.93 -0.22
N ASP A 682 -6.90 2.94 0.54
CA ASP A 682 -7.89 1.96 0.06
C ASP A 682 -9.21 2.59 -0.46
N SER A 683 -9.48 3.86 -0.15
CA SER A 683 -10.61 4.64 -0.67
C SER A 683 -10.39 5.30 -2.04
N GLY A 684 -9.13 5.41 -2.51
CA GLY A 684 -8.78 6.18 -3.72
C GLY A 684 -8.79 7.70 -3.57
N GLU A 685 -9.31 8.24 -2.45
CA GLU A 685 -9.47 9.68 -2.20
C GLU A 685 -8.32 10.30 -1.38
N VAL A 686 -7.36 9.49 -0.95
CA VAL A 686 -6.20 9.92 -0.17
C VAL A 686 -4.95 9.19 -0.63
N ALA A 687 -3.81 9.87 -0.68
CA ALA A 687 -2.51 9.26 -0.90
C ALA A 687 -1.44 9.83 0.04
N LEU A 688 -0.29 9.16 0.15
CA LEU A 688 0.95 9.76 0.63
C LEU A 688 1.92 9.95 -0.55
N ALA A 689 2.48 11.15 -0.66
CA ALA A 689 3.58 11.49 -1.54
C ALA A 689 4.91 11.31 -0.80
N LEU A 690 5.79 10.46 -1.32
CA LEU A 690 7.09 10.15 -0.72
C LEU A 690 8.23 10.66 -1.60
N ALA A 691 9.07 11.55 -1.07
CA ALA A 691 10.27 12.06 -1.73
C ALA A 691 11.55 11.59 -1.03
N ARG A 692 12.52 11.11 -1.81
CA ARG A 692 13.82 10.69 -1.26
C ARG A 692 14.71 11.91 -1.00
N ARG A 693 15.37 11.93 0.15
CA ARG A 693 16.37 12.93 0.57
C ARG A 693 17.55 12.18 1.19
N GLU A 694 18.54 11.85 0.37
CA GLU A 694 19.72 11.07 0.74
C GLU A 694 19.40 9.75 1.50
N SER A 695 19.41 9.80 2.83
CA SER A 695 19.17 8.70 3.77
C SER A 695 17.69 8.53 4.19
N VAL A 696 16.85 9.56 4.00
CA VAL A 696 15.47 9.60 4.49
C VAL A 696 14.42 9.81 3.39
N TRP A 697 13.17 9.60 3.76
CA TRP A 697 11.99 9.91 2.96
C TRP A 697 11.21 11.03 3.62
N ARG A 698 10.94 12.13 2.91
CA ARG A 698 9.92 13.10 3.30
C ARG A 698 8.56 12.57 2.86
N ILE A 699 7.56 12.72 3.72
CA ILE A 699 6.24 12.12 3.58
C ILE A 699 5.21 13.25 3.68
N ALA A 700 4.47 13.49 2.61
CA ALA A 700 3.32 14.39 2.62
C ALA A 700 2.04 13.59 2.42
N ARG A 701 0.97 13.97 3.09
CA ARG A 701 -0.38 13.45 2.86
C ARG A 701 -1.08 14.33 1.83
N LEU A 702 -1.75 13.68 0.87
CA LEU A 702 -2.57 14.30 -0.15
C LEU A 702 -4.03 13.92 0.11
N ASP A 703 -4.86 14.93 0.41
CA ASP A 703 -6.32 14.85 0.35
C ASP A 703 -6.72 15.11 -1.11
N LEU A 704 -7.10 14.06 -1.83
CA LEU A 704 -7.34 14.12 -3.28
C LEU A 704 -8.74 14.66 -3.62
N THR A 705 -9.65 14.65 -2.64
CA THR A 705 -11.00 15.24 -2.75
C THR A 705 -10.98 16.73 -2.44
N GLY A 706 -10.36 17.13 -1.32
CA GLY A 706 -10.24 18.52 -0.88
C GLY A 706 -9.04 19.28 -1.46
N HIS A 707 -8.19 18.59 -2.23
CA HIS A 707 -6.93 19.09 -2.80
C HIS A 707 -5.97 19.73 -1.77
N ARG A 708 -5.90 19.17 -0.56
CA ARG A 708 -5.02 19.66 0.52
C ARG A 708 -3.75 18.82 0.61
N ILE A 709 -2.67 19.49 1.00
CA ILE A 709 -1.34 18.90 1.22
C ILE A 709 -0.97 19.14 2.68
N GLU A 710 -0.53 18.09 3.36
CA GLU A 710 -0.09 18.13 4.76
C GLU A 710 1.28 17.46 4.88
N ASP A 711 2.29 18.18 5.39
CA ASP A 711 3.63 17.62 5.61
C ASP A 711 3.65 16.79 6.90
N LEU A 712 3.83 15.47 6.76
CA LEU A 712 3.92 14.55 7.89
C LEU A 712 5.35 14.43 8.43
N GLY A 713 6.33 15.08 7.80
CA GLY A 713 7.74 15.08 8.20
C GLY A 713 8.60 14.11 7.40
N ALA A 714 9.71 13.65 7.97
CA ALA A 714 10.66 12.79 7.28
C ALA A 714 11.18 11.64 8.16
N LEU A 715 11.35 10.44 7.59
CA LEU A 715 11.78 9.23 8.30
C LEU A 715 12.83 8.41 7.53
N PRO A 716 13.78 7.75 8.22
CA PRO A 716 14.73 6.80 7.62
C PRO A 716 14.05 5.44 7.36
N LEU A 717 13.21 5.38 6.33
CA LEU A 717 12.52 4.14 5.92
C LEU A 717 13.40 3.31 4.98
N GLN A 718 13.54 2.01 5.26
CA GLN A 718 14.16 1.05 4.33
C GLN A 718 13.12 0.40 3.41
N PHE A 719 11.96 0.03 3.95
CA PHE A 719 10.84 -0.57 3.21
C PHE A 719 9.52 0.05 3.68
N PHE A 720 8.51 0.07 2.83
CA PHE A 720 7.18 0.55 3.16
C PHE A 720 6.11 -0.07 2.26
N ALA A 721 4.89 -0.17 2.77
CA ALA A 721 3.72 -0.51 1.97
C ALA A 721 3.43 0.60 0.96
N ASP A 722 3.09 0.23 -0.27
CA ASP A 722 2.66 1.14 -1.35
C ASP A 722 1.14 1.44 -1.31
N ARG A 723 0.49 0.98 -0.24
CA ARG A 723 -0.92 1.15 0.10
C ARG A 723 -1.12 1.31 1.62
N PHE A 724 -2.27 1.84 2.02
CA PHE A 724 -2.69 1.95 3.41
C PHE A 724 -4.22 2.07 3.51
N ASP A 725 -4.82 1.91 4.69
CA ASP A 725 -6.27 2.06 4.86
C ASP A 725 -6.75 3.54 4.87
N GLY A 726 -5.82 4.48 4.67
CA GLY A 726 -6.03 5.92 4.78
C GLY A 726 -5.56 6.53 6.11
N VAL A 727 -5.27 5.71 7.13
CA VAL A 727 -4.80 6.10 8.47
C VAL A 727 -3.58 5.28 8.91
N ALA A 728 -3.71 3.96 9.03
CA ALA A 728 -2.64 3.06 9.47
C ALA A 728 -1.76 2.62 8.29
N TRP A 729 -0.48 3.03 8.30
CA TRP A 729 0.49 2.73 7.24
C TRP A 729 1.69 1.94 7.76
N ALA A 730 2.00 0.82 7.10
CA ALA A 730 3.07 -0.09 7.51
C ALA A 730 4.42 0.22 6.81
N ALA A 731 5.49 0.25 7.60
CA ALA A 731 6.84 0.47 7.11
C ALA A 731 7.91 -0.16 8.01
N VAL A 732 9.16 -0.13 7.53
CA VAL A 732 10.36 -0.57 8.25
C VAL A 732 11.27 0.63 8.45
N ALA A 733 11.66 0.88 9.71
CA ALA A 733 12.52 1.98 10.11
C ALA A 733 13.58 1.51 11.11
N GLY A 734 14.83 1.44 10.67
CA GLY A 734 15.93 0.83 11.43
C GLY A 734 15.77 -0.70 11.50
N GLN A 735 15.92 -1.29 12.69
CA GLN A 735 15.61 -2.71 12.94
C GLN A 735 14.18 -2.90 13.47
N ARG A 736 13.22 -2.07 13.02
CA ARG A 736 11.84 -2.11 13.50
C ARG A 736 10.84 -2.20 12.36
N ILE A 737 9.90 -3.14 12.51
CA ILE A 737 8.62 -3.12 11.78
C ILE A 737 7.70 -2.16 12.54
N VAL A 738 7.06 -1.22 11.85
CA VAL A 738 6.26 -0.15 12.45
C VAL A 738 4.98 0.06 11.64
N ALA A 739 3.86 0.25 12.32
CA ALA A 739 2.67 0.85 11.75
C ALA A 739 2.51 2.28 12.29
N PHE A 740 2.39 3.25 11.39
CA PHE A 740 2.24 4.67 11.70
C PHE A 740 0.79 5.13 11.51
N ASP A 741 0.35 6.05 12.35
CA ASP A 741 -0.82 6.91 12.10
C ASP A 741 -0.40 8.01 11.12
N ALA A 742 -0.63 7.75 9.84
CA ALA A 742 -0.47 8.70 8.75
C ALA A 742 -1.72 9.55 8.52
N GLY A 743 -2.74 9.46 9.38
CA GLY A 743 -3.89 10.36 9.39
C GLY A 743 -3.50 11.82 9.64
N PRO A 744 -4.43 12.77 9.42
CA PRO A 744 -4.14 14.19 9.63
C PRO A 744 -3.82 14.45 11.10
N ALA A 745 -2.78 15.25 11.34
CA ALA A 745 -2.46 15.76 12.65
C ALA A 745 -3.54 16.75 13.08
N GLY A 746 -4.28 16.41 14.16
CA GLY A 746 -5.19 17.37 14.79
C GLY A 746 -4.44 18.58 15.36
N GLU A 747 -5.16 19.61 15.79
CA GLU A 747 -4.55 20.79 16.40
C GLU A 747 -3.65 20.41 17.60
N GLY A 748 -2.36 20.75 17.52
CA GLY A 748 -1.35 20.35 18.52
C GLY A 748 -0.92 18.87 18.48
N GLY A 749 -1.54 18.05 17.62
CA GLY A 749 -1.18 16.66 17.37
C GLY A 749 0.17 16.53 16.65
N ARG A 750 0.81 15.37 16.82
CA ARG A 750 2.04 15.02 16.08
C ARG A 750 1.70 14.07 14.93
N PRO A 751 2.24 14.27 13.72
CA PRO A 751 2.08 13.33 12.60
C PRO A 751 2.87 12.03 12.86
N LEU A 752 2.52 10.95 12.16
CA LEU A 752 3.23 9.67 12.15
C LEU A 752 3.46 9.09 13.56
N GLN A 753 2.40 9.06 14.38
CA GLN A 753 2.46 8.39 15.68
C GLN A 753 2.57 6.87 15.49
N VAL A 754 3.32 6.18 16.35
CA VAL A 754 3.41 4.72 16.30
C VAL A 754 2.12 4.10 16.84
N LEU A 755 1.39 3.39 15.98
CA LEU A 755 0.21 2.59 16.32
C LEU A 755 0.58 1.17 16.78
N TRP A 756 1.72 0.66 16.29
CA TRP A 756 2.24 -0.65 16.62
C TRP A 756 3.70 -0.74 16.18
N SER A 757 4.56 -1.41 16.96
CA SER A 757 5.92 -1.71 16.50
C SER A 757 6.51 -3.00 17.07
N VAL A 758 7.45 -3.58 16.32
CA VAL A 758 8.27 -4.73 16.73
C VAL A 758 9.73 -4.42 16.40
N GLY A 759 10.59 -4.36 17.42
CA GLY A 759 12.00 -3.99 17.26
C GLY A 759 13.04 -5.01 17.74
N ASP A 760 12.63 -6.08 18.44
CA ASP A 760 13.53 -7.16 18.85
C ASP A 760 13.47 -8.31 17.84
N LEU A 761 14.06 -8.07 16.66
CA LEU A 761 14.06 -8.99 15.52
C LEU A 761 15.25 -9.97 15.55
N GLY A 762 16.31 -9.64 16.29
CA GLY A 762 17.55 -10.43 16.35
C GLY A 762 18.47 -10.32 15.12
N GLY A 763 18.18 -9.39 14.20
CA GLY A 763 18.94 -9.16 12.97
C GLY A 763 18.36 -8.02 12.14
N ASP A 764 19.04 -7.66 11.04
CA ASP A 764 18.58 -6.63 10.11
C ASP A 764 17.51 -7.18 9.16
N ILE A 765 16.51 -6.35 8.83
CA ILE A 765 15.55 -6.67 7.75
C ILE A 765 16.23 -6.38 6.41
N VAL A 766 16.38 -7.42 5.58
CA VAL A 766 17.02 -7.33 4.26
C VAL A 766 16.02 -7.34 3.08
N GLN A 767 14.77 -7.73 3.33
CA GLN A 767 13.69 -7.72 2.35
C GLN A 767 12.35 -7.63 3.08
N ALA A 768 11.38 -6.92 2.52
CA ALA A 768 9.99 -6.90 2.98
C ALA A 768 9.01 -7.02 1.80
N ARG A 769 7.86 -7.65 2.03
CA ARG A 769 6.68 -7.57 1.13
C ARG A 769 5.45 -7.23 1.94
N PHE A 770 4.66 -6.31 1.40
CA PHE A 770 3.37 -5.89 1.93
C PHE A 770 2.29 -6.36 0.93
N LEU A 771 1.47 -7.31 1.34
CA LEU A 771 0.37 -7.86 0.54
C LEU A 771 -0.97 -7.47 1.19
N ARG A 772 -2.09 -7.73 0.51
CA ARG A 772 -3.43 -7.29 0.92
C ARG A 772 -3.82 -7.70 2.35
N HIS A 773 -3.41 -8.88 2.80
CA HIS A 773 -3.76 -9.42 4.12
C HIS A 773 -2.54 -9.97 4.89
N ASP A 774 -1.34 -9.87 4.33
CA ASP A 774 -0.14 -10.54 4.83
C ASP A 774 1.09 -9.65 4.63
N GLU A 775 1.96 -9.56 5.63
CA GLU A 775 3.25 -8.87 5.59
C GLU A 775 4.37 -9.86 5.89
N LEU A 776 5.43 -9.82 5.09
CA LEU A 776 6.55 -10.76 5.15
C LEU A 776 7.86 -10.00 5.28
N PHE A 777 8.68 -10.38 6.25
CA PHE A 777 9.97 -9.75 6.51
C PHE A 777 11.08 -10.80 6.58
N LEU A 778 12.12 -10.63 5.76
CA LEU A 778 13.33 -11.46 5.81
C LEU A 778 14.34 -10.83 6.76
N VAL A 779 14.58 -11.49 7.88
CA VAL A 779 15.47 -11.04 8.96
C VAL A 779 16.76 -11.84 8.95
N ALA A 780 17.88 -11.18 8.68
CA ALA A 780 19.22 -11.77 8.67
C ALA A 780 19.82 -11.76 10.08
N GLY A 781 19.60 -12.84 10.84
CA GLY A 781 20.13 -13.02 12.19
C GLY A 781 21.59 -13.48 12.23
N ARG A 782 22.17 -13.56 13.44
CA ARG A 782 23.58 -14.00 13.70
C ARG A 782 23.79 -15.52 13.51
N GLY A 783 23.43 -16.06 12.34
CA GLY A 783 23.70 -17.45 11.95
C GLY A 783 22.52 -18.17 11.28
N VAL A 784 21.30 -17.63 11.40
CA VAL A 784 20.10 -18.16 10.73
C VAL A 784 19.28 -16.99 10.20
N THR A 785 18.94 -17.03 8.91
CA THR A 785 17.97 -16.10 8.31
C THR A 785 16.56 -16.62 8.56
N THR A 786 15.63 -15.73 8.93
CA THR A 786 14.24 -16.11 9.23
C THR A 786 13.25 -15.26 8.44
N VAL A 787 12.16 -15.87 7.98
CA VAL A 787 10.99 -15.16 7.48
C VAL A 787 10.00 -14.97 8.63
N TRP A 788 9.62 -13.73 8.88
CA TRP A 788 8.55 -13.37 9.82
C TRP A 788 7.30 -13.07 9.01
N HIS A 789 6.24 -13.85 9.25
CA HIS A 789 4.95 -13.69 8.59
C HIS A 789 3.94 -13.10 9.56
N TYR A 790 3.41 -11.93 9.24
CA TYR A 790 2.26 -11.33 9.91
C TYR A 790 1.03 -11.39 9.01
N ARG A 791 -0.12 -11.72 9.57
CA ARG A 791 -1.42 -11.50 8.95
C ARG A 791 -1.97 -10.18 9.45
N THR A 792 -2.47 -9.32 8.57
CA THR A 792 -2.96 -7.98 8.91
C THR A 792 -4.48 -7.92 9.12
N HIS A 793 -5.23 -8.88 8.57
CA HIS A 793 -6.70 -8.94 8.65
C HIS A 793 -7.18 -10.25 9.30
N PRO A 794 -8.16 -10.24 10.24
CA PRO A 794 -8.94 -9.08 10.71
C PRO A 794 -8.21 -8.19 11.73
N SER A 795 -7.06 -8.63 12.23
CA SER A 795 -6.19 -7.86 13.12
C SER A 795 -4.74 -8.30 12.92
N ARG A 796 -3.78 -7.40 13.17
CA ARG A 796 -2.35 -7.67 12.98
C ARG A 796 -1.84 -8.72 13.97
N GLY A 797 -1.47 -9.90 13.48
CA GLY A 797 -0.98 -11.02 14.29
C GLY A 797 0.16 -11.78 13.62
N LEU A 798 1.13 -12.25 14.43
CA LEU A 798 2.22 -13.10 13.96
C LEU A 798 1.67 -14.50 13.63
N VAL A 799 1.90 -14.96 12.39
CA VAL A 799 1.51 -16.29 11.90
C VAL A 799 2.66 -17.28 12.12
N SER A 800 3.87 -16.95 11.66
CA SER A 800 5.05 -17.80 11.83
C SER A 800 6.38 -17.03 11.84
N ARG A 801 7.43 -17.74 12.31
CA ARG A 801 8.83 -17.32 12.24
C ARG A 801 9.65 -18.54 11.80
N GLU A 802 9.95 -18.63 10.53
CA GLU A 802 10.49 -19.84 9.92
C GLU A 802 11.93 -19.61 9.44
N PRO A 803 12.88 -20.50 9.74
CA PRO A 803 14.23 -20.42 9.18
C PRO A 803 14.18 -20.68 7.68
N VAL A 804 14.96 -19.93 6.91
CA VAL A 804 15.03 -20.08 5.45
C VAL A 804 16.48 -20.09 4.98
N GLU A 805 16.79 -21.01 4.07
CA GLU A 805 18.06 -21.02 3.36
C GLU A 805 17.99 -19.98 2.23
N VAL A 806 18.79 -18.92 2.35
CA VAL A 806 18.93 -17.92 1.28
C VAL A 806 19.83 -18.50 0.20
N PRO A 807 19.40 -18.58 -1.08
CA PRO A 807 20.23 -19.10 -2.16
C PRO A 807 21.56 -18.33 -2.29
N ALA A 808 22.67 -19.04 -2.47
CA ALA A 808 23.99 -18.42 -2.69
C ALA A 808 24.06 -17.62 -4.00
N HIS A 809 23.23 -18.00 -4.98
CA HIS A 809 23.06 -17.34 -6.27
C HIS A 809 21.56 -17.25 -6.60
N GLY A 810 21.16 -16.17 -7.27
CA GLY A 810 19.75 -15.87 -7.55
C GLY A 810 19.09 -14.97 -6.51
N TRP A 811 17.77 -14.86 -6.59
CA TRP A 811 16.93 -14.00 -5.75
C TRP A 811 15.77 -14.84 -5.19
N MET A 812 15.39 -14.56 -3.94
CA MET A 812 14.27 -15.23 -3.28
C MET A 812 13.07 -14.30 -3.25
N LEU A 813 11.91 -14.81 -3.64
CA LEU A 813 10.64 -14.08 -3.51
C LEU A 813 9.91 -14.58 -2.27
N LEU A 814 9.75 -13.70 -1.28
CA LEU A 814 8.90 -13.97 -0.12
C LEU A 814 7.44 -14.17 -0.58
N ASP A 815 6.77 -15.22 -0.13
CA ASP A 815 5.35 -15.45 -0.41
C ASP A 815 4.67 -16.11 0.81
N PRO A 816 3.39 -15.79 1.15
CA PRO A 816 2.75 -16.30 2.36
C PRO A 816 2.42 -17.79 2.32
N HIS A 817 2.47 -18.40 1.13
CA HIS A 817 1.96 -19.74 0.91
C HIS A 817 3.04 -20.78 0.65
N ASN A 818 4.25 -20.41 0.21
CA ASN A 818 5.43 -21.27 0.12
C ASN A 818 6.69 -20.49 -0.32
N THR A 819 7.86 -21.13 -0.31
CA THR A 819 9.06 -20.57 -0.96
C THR A 819 8.92 -20.59 -2.50
N VAL A 820 9.25 -19.45 -3.11
CA VAL A 820 9.47 -19.30 -4.56
C VAL A 820 10.98 -19.13 -4.78
N GLY A 821 11.56 -19.99 -5.61
CA GLY A 821 12.99 -20.00 -5.92
C GLY A 821 13.26 -20.34 -7.39
N ASP A 822 14.55 -20.41 -7.73
CA ASP A 822 15.08 -20.83 -9.04
C ASP A 822 14.38 -20.18 -10.24
N VAL A 823 14.06 -18.88 -10.12
CA VAL A 823 13.34 -18.16 -11.16
C VAL A 823 14.31 -17.77 -12.28
N VAL A 824 13.94 -18.15 -13.50
CA VAL A 824 14.82 -18.31 -14.65
C VAL A 824 14.13 -17.82 -15.92
N ILE A 825 14.85 -17.09 -16.76
CA ILE A 825 14.53 -16.88 -18.18
C ILE A 825 15.75 -17.34 -18.99
N ALA A 826 15.54 -18.14 -20.03
CA ALA A 826 16.58 -18.64 -20.93
C ALA A 826 16.07 -18.71 -22.38
N ALA A 827 16.97 -18.61 -23.36
CA ALA A 827 16.64 -18.84 -24.76
C ALA A 827 16.42 -20.34 -25.03
N ASN A 828 15.49 -20.65 -25.93
CA ASN A 828 15.25 -21.98 -26.48
C ASN A 828 16.05 -22.19 -27.78
N GLU A 829 16.30 -23.45 -28.14
CA GLU A 829 16.99 -23.82 -29.39
C GLU A 829 16.27 -23.30 -30.65
N ASP A 830 14.94 -23.15 -30.59
CA ASP A 830 14.08 -22.63 -31.68
C ASP A 830 14.01 -21.09 -31.75
N GLY A 831 14.81 -20.35 -30.96
CA GLY A 831 14.78 -18.88 -30.90
C GLY A 831 13.64 -18.27 -30.06
N GLY A 832 12.83 -19.10 -29.40
CA GLY A 832 11.88 -18.69 -28.36
C GLY A 832 12.55 -18.45 -27.00
N MET A 833 11.78 -18.08 -25.98
CA MET A 833 12.26 -17.88 -24.60
C MET A 833 11.49 -18.76 -23.61
N ARG A 834 12.16 -19.49 -22.73
CA ARG A 834 11.54 -20.28 -21.66
C ARG A 834 11.66 -19.59 -20.31
N PHE A 835 10.51 -19.29 -19.70
CA PHE A 835 10.42 -18.87 -18.31
C PHE A 835 10.19 -20.09 -17.42
N SER A 836 10.95 -20.22 -16.33
CA SER A 836 10.74 -21.28 -15.34
C SER A 836 11.00 -20.82 -13.92
N PHE A 837 10.37 -21.48 -12.95
CA PHE A 837 10.52 -21.20 -11.51
C PHE A 837 10.19 -22.42 -10.66
N ARG A 838 10.76 -22.50 -9.46
CA ARG A 838 10.37 -23.47 -8.43
C ARG A 838 9.37 -22.84 -7.48
N PHE A 839 8.20 -23.44 -7.35
CA PHE A 839 7.15 -23.05 -6.40
C PHE A 839 6.69 -24.26 -5.60
N SER A 840 6.69 -24.16 -4.27
CA SER A 840 6.23 -25.26 -3.40
C SER A 840 7.02 -26.57 -3.61
N GLY A 841 8.29 -26.48 -3.99
CA GLY A 841 9.14 -27.63 -4.37
C GLY A 841 8.89 -28.21 -5.77
N ARG A 842 7.87 -27.74 -6.50
CA ARG A 842 7.58 -28.14 -7.89
C ARG A 842 8.21 -27.17 -8.87
N ASN A 843 8.71 -27.66 -9.99
CA ASN A 843 9.27 -26.83 -11.06
C ASN A 843 8.24 -26.58 -12.15
N CYS A 844 7.90 -25.32 -12.36
CA CYS A 844 6.95 -24.84 -13.37
C CYS A 844 7.73 -24.18 -14.52
N ALA A 845 7.27 -24.36 -15.76
CA ALA A 845 7.84 -23.70 -16.94
C ALA A 845 6.75 -23.32 -17.94
N ILE A 846 7.04 -22.33 -18.80
CA ILE A 846 6.23 -21.92 -19.94
C ILE A 846 7.14 -21.32 -21.02
N ASP A 847 6.83 -21.61 -22.29
CA ASP A 847 7.50 -21.02 -23.44
C ASP A 847 6.80 -19.73 -23.86
N LEU A 848 7.60 -18.74 -24.24
CA LEU A 848 7.22 -17.37 -24.54
C LEU A 848 7.81 -16.98 -25.90
N GLU A 849 7.00 -16.32 -26.72
CA GLU A 849 7.39 -15.88 -28.05
C GLU A 849 7.98 -14.46 -27.96
N PRO A 850 9.18 -14.20 -28.47
CA PRO A 850 9.66 -12.82 -28.58
C PRO A 850 8.69 -11.99 -29.46
N PRO A 851 8.63 -10.66 -29.27
CA PRO A 851 7.78 -9.78 -30.07
C PRO A 851 8.10 -9.82 -31.57
N GLU A 852 9.34 -10.12 -31.92
CA GLU A 852 9.89 -10.20 -33.28
C GLU A 852 10.79 -11.44 -33.36
N PRO A 853 10.98 -12.09 -34.52
CA PRO A 853 11.90 -13.20 -34.66
C PRO A 853 13.35 -12.72 -34.48
N VAL A 854 13.99 -13.08 -33.36
CA VAL A 854 15.34 -12.65 -33.01
C VAL A 854 16.37 -13.71 -33.41
N GLY A 855 17.42 -13.31 -34.13
CA GLY A 855 18.56 -14.18 -34.47
C GLY A 855 19.68 -14.20 -33.41
N GLY A 856 19.37 -13.93 -32.14
CA GLY A 856 20.35 -13.70 -31.08
C GLY A 856 19.69 -13.55 -29.69
N GLU A 857 20.47 -13.17 -28.68
CA GLU A 857 19.99 -13.04 -27.29
C GLU A 857 18.90 -11.97 -27.17
N CYS A 858 17.73 -12.35 -26.67
CA CYS A 858 16.62 -11.45 -26.37
C CYS A 858 16.73 -10.95 -24.92
N GLU A 859 16.84 -9.63 -24.72
CA GLU A 859 16.84 -9.07 -23.37
C GLU A 859 15.48 -9.30 -22.69
N SER A 860 15.51 -9.61 -21.40
CA SER A 860 14.30 -9.86 -20.62
C SER A 860 14.36 -9.24 -19.23
N SER A 861 13.22 -8.74 -18.77
CA SER A 861 13.03 -8.24 -17.42
C SER A 861 11.83 -8.90 -16.74
N LEU A 862 11.78 -8.80 -15.41
CA LEU A 862 10.86 -9.57 -14.59
C LEU A 862 10.38 -8.73 -13.40
N ILE A 863 9.07 -8.65 -13.21
CA ILE A 863 8.46 -8.01 -12.05
C ILE A 863 7.64 -9.07 -11.29
N PRO A 864 7.98 -9.40 -10.03
CA PRO A 864 7.20 -10.34 -9.24
C PRO A 864 5.89 -9.72 -8.76
N LEU A 865 4.80 -10.49 -8.81
CA LEU A 865 3.45 -10.05 -8.45
C LEU A 865 2.90 -10.91 -7.28
N ALA A 866 1.74 -10.57 -6.74
CA ALA A 866 1.11 -11.23 -5.60
C ALA A 866 0.52 -12.61 -5.97
N ARG A 867 0.01 -12.78 -7.21
CA ARG A 867 -0.53 -14.05 -7.74
C ARG A 867 0.28 -14.62 -8.92
N GLY A 868 1.38 -13.98 -9.30
CA GLY A 868 2.09 -14.29 -10.54
C GLY A 868 3.42 -13.58 -10.70
N PHE A 869 3.77 -13.37 -11.97
CA PHE A 869 4.90 -12.60 -12.46
C PHE A 869 4.50 -11.82 -13.72
N LEU A 870 5.18 -10.70 -13.99
CA LEU A 870 5.20 -10.05 -15.29
C LEU A 870 6.58 -10.30 -15.93
N VAL A 871 6.65 -11.14 -16.96
CA VAL A 871 7.86 -11.33 -17.76
C VAL A 871 7.79 -10.38 -18.96
N VAL A 872 8.82 -9.58 -19.21
CA VAL A 872 8.90 -8.70 -20.37
C VAL A 872 10.05 -9.16 -21.27
N LEU A 873 9.77 -9.34 -22.56
CA LEU A 873 10.74 -9.65 -23.59
C LEU A 873 10.92 -8.43 -24.51
N HIS A 874 12.16 -8.02 -24.74
CA HIS A 874 12.49 -6.83 -25.54
C HIS A 874 12.88 -7.23 -26.97
N GLY A 875 12.19 -6.67 -27.97
CA GLY A 875 12.52 -6.79 -29.40
C GLY A 875 13.30 -5.58 -29.90
N VAL A 876 13.38 -5.40 -31.23
CA VAL A 876 14.04 -4.23 -31.82
C VAL A 876 13.12 -3.00 -31.78
N TYR A 877 11.84 -3.14 -32.14
CA TYR A 877 10.91 -2.01 -32.23
C TYR A 877 9.84 -1.97 -31.14
N ARG A 878 9.55 -3.13 -30.52
CA ARG A 878 8.55 -3.26 -29.45
C ARG A 878 8.98 -4.27 -28.39
N MET A 879 8.41 -4.16 -27.20
CA MET A 879 8.51 -5.18 -26.16
C MET A 879 7.17 -5.92 -26.00
N ARG A 880 7.23 -7.12 -25.42
CA ARG A 880 6.05 -7.94 -25.11
C ARG A 880 6.06 -8.36 -23.66
N ALA A 881 5.01 -8.00 -22.93
CA ALA A 881 4.82 -8.37 -21.53
C ALA A 881 3.82 -9.52 -21.38
N TYR A 882 4.18 -10.48 -20.53
CA TYR A 882 3.43 -11.70 -20.24
C TYR A 882 3.08 -11.76 -18.75
N LEU A 883 1.78 -11.75 -18.44
CA LEU A 883 1.31 -12.02 -17.08
C LEU A 883 1.24 -13.54 -16.89
N ILE A 884 2.03 -14.07 -15.98
CA ILE A 884 2.16 -15.51 -15.74
C ILE A 884 1.67 -15.82 -14.33
N ARG A 885 0.60 -16.61 -14.22
CA ARG A 885 0.04 -17.04 -12.93
C ARG A 885 0.95 -18.09 -12.27
N ARG A 886 1.13 -17.96 -10.96
CA ARG A 886 1.61 -19.04 -10.09
C ARG A 886 0.46 -20.04 -9.86
N GLY A 887 0.61 -21.24 -10.40
CA GLY A 887 -0.39 -22.31 -10.36
C GLY A 887 -0.19 -23.30 -9.21
N ASN A 888 -1.28 -23.91 -8.76
CA ASN A 888 -1.23 -25.16 -7.97
C ASN A 888 -1.24 -26.39 -8.89
N ASP A 889 -1.85 -26.24 -10.08
CA ASP A 889 -1.81 -27.19 -11.19
C ASP A 889 -0.43 -27.17 -11.86
N GLU A 890 -0.09 -28.23 -12.59
CA GLU A 890 1.30 -28.61 -12.93
C GLU A 890 2.05 -27.69 -13.91
N ALA A 891 1.43 -26.61 -14.41
CA ALA A 891 2.02 -25.71 -15.40
C ALA A 891 1.91 -24.23 -14.99
N ALA A 892 2.96 -23.46 -15.32
CA ALA A 892 2.86 -22.01 -15.35
C ALA A 892 1.88 -21.59 -16.47
N ARG A 893 1.04 -20.58 -16.23
CA ARG A 893 -0.01 -20.20 -17.19
C ARG A 893 0.06 -18.72 -17.54
N CYS A 894 0.23 -18.41 -18.82
CA CYS A 894 0.00 -17.08 -19.36
C CYS A 894 -1.49 -16.72 -19.22
N VAL A 895 -1.80 -15.63 -18.53
CA VAL A 895 -3.15 -15.11 -18.38
C VAL A 895 -3.39 -13.81 -19.16
N ALA A 896 -2.33 -13.13 -19.58
CA ALA A 896 -2.38 -12.01 -20.52
C ALA A 896 -1.06 -11.85 -21.28
N ARG A 897 -1.15 -11.43 -22.55
CA ARG A 897 -0.05 -11.08 -23.45
C ARG A 897 -0.29 -9.66 -23.94
N ILE A 898 0.71 -8.79 -23.78
CA ILE A 898 0.58 -7.34 -23.97
C ILE A 898 1.74 -6.85 -24.85
N ASP A 899 1.44 -6.39 -26.05
CA ASP A 899 2.41 -5.71 -26.92
C ASP A 899 2.51 -4.21 -26.52
N TRP A 900 3.72 -3.69 -26.35
CA TRP A 900 4.00 -2.32 -25.91
C TRP A 900 5.18 -1.72 -26.70
N PRO A 901 5.23 -0.40 -26.99
CA PRO A 901 6.40 0.23 -27.62
C PRO A 901 7.69 0.03 -26.82
N GLN A 902 8.87 0.28 -27.39
CA GLN A 902 10.11 0.22 -26.61
C GLN A 902 10.18 1.34 -25.56
N ALA A 903 10.18 0.97 -24.27
CA ALA A 903 10.28 1.87 -23.13
C ALA A 903 10.55 1.09 -21.82
N ARG A 904 10.81 1.76 -20.70
CA ARG A 904 11.05 1.10 -19.41
C ARG A 904 9.75 0.80 -18.66
N LEU A 905 9.16 -0.36 -18.93
CA LEU A 905 7.94 -0.80 -18.26
C LEU A 905 8.10 -0.93 -16.73
N ARG A 906 7.09 -0.45 -16.01
CA ARG A 906 6.88 -0.62 -14.57
C ARG A 906 5.48 -1.18 -14.33
N ALA A 907 5.31 -1.83 -13.18
CA ALA A 907 4.02 -2.36 -12.75
C ALA A 907 3.74 -1.99 -11.29
N ARG A 908 2.46 -1.73 -10.99
CA ARG A 908 1.91 -1.55 -9.65
C ARG A 908 0.70 -2.47 -9.48
N GLU A 909 0.69 -3.26 -8.43
CA GLU A 909 -0.51 -4.00 -8.02
C GLU A 909 -1.40 -3.10 -7.14
N GLN A 910 -2.70 -3.11 -7.42
CA GLN A 910 -3.71 -2.54 -6.55
C GLN A 910 -4.73 -3.63 -6.19
N ALA A 911 -5.67 -3.32 -5.30
CA ALA A 911 -6.57 -4.34 -4.74
C ALA A 911 -7.50 -5.01 -5.78
N ASP A 912 -7.84 -4.31 -6.86
CA ASP A 912 -8.83 -4.67 -7.86
C ASP A 912 -8.31 -4.57 -9.31
N ARG A 913 -7.05 -4.13 -9.50
CA ARG A 913 -6.44 -3.85 -10.81
C ARG A 913 -4.91 -3.99 -10.79
N LEU A 914 -4.33 -4.34 -11.93
CA LEU A 914 -2.90 -4.20 -12.21
C LEU A 914 -2.70 -2.94 -13.06
N VAL A 915 -1.80 -2.05 -12.67
CA VAL A 915 -1.39 -0.88 -13.46
C VAL A 915 -0.02 -1.12 -14.06
N LEU A 916 0.09 -0.97 -15.37
CA LEU A 916 1.33 -0.97 -16.13
C LEU A 916 1.57 0.46 -16.65
N PHE A 917 2.80 0.94 -16.61
CA PHE A 917 3.16 2.27 -17.09
C PHE A 917 4.64 2.33 -17.47
N ASP A 918 5.00 3.28 -18.32
CA ASP A 918 6.38 3.50 -18.74
C ASP A 918 6.91 4.90 -18.39
N ASP A 919 8.18 5.14 -18.72
CA ASP A 919 8.85 6.43 -18.59
C ASP A 919 8.59 7.37 -19.78
N GLU A 920 7.72 7.01 -20.72
CA GLU A 920 7.24 7.89 -21.79
C GLU A 920 5.81 8.40 -21.49
N GLY A 921 5.29 8.23 -20.28
CA GLY A 921 3.99 8.79 -19.88
C GLY A 921 2.79 8.02 -20.43
N ARG A 922 2.95 6.77 -20.84
CA ARG A 922 1.84 5.90 -21.28
C ARG A 922 1.52 4.88 -20.20
N ALA A 923 0.24 4.54 -20.05
CA ALA A 923 -0.22 3.61 -19.03
C ALA A 923 -1.43 2.77 -19.44
N MET A 924 -1.59 1.64 -18.74
CA MET A 924 -2.67 0.68 -18.91
C MET A 924 -3.07 0.10 -17.56
N SER A 925 -4.37 0.06 -17.25
CA SER A 925 -4.92 -0.68 -16.10
C SER A 925 -5.71 -1.88 -16.58
N ILE A 926 -5.52 -3.02 -15.94
CA ILE A 926 -6.26 -4.26 -16.18
C ILE A 926 -7.01 -4.63 -14.91
N GLY A 927 -8.34 -4.70 -14.97
CA GLY A 927 -9.18 -5.12 -13.84
C GLY A 927 -8.91 -6.58 -13.47
N VAL A 928 -8.60 -6.84 -12.19
CA VAL A 928 -8.26 -8.17 -11.67
C VAL A 928 -9.47 -9.11 -11.67
N GLU A 929 -10.66 -8.61 -11.37
CA GLU A 929 -11.90 -9.41 -11.37
C GLU A 929 -12.64 -9.37 -12.73
N THR A 930 -12.44 -8.31 -13.52
CA THR A 930 -13.20 -8.07 -14.77
C THR A 930 -12.44 -8.38 -16.06
N SER A 931 -11.11 -8.51 -16.01
CA SER A 931 -10.22 -8.49 -17.18
C SER A 931 -10.36 -7.24 -18.09
N GLN A 932 -11.08 -6.19 -17.66
CA GLN A 932 -11.26 -4.98 -18.48
C GLN A 932 -9.94 -4.21 -18.59
N VAL A 933 -9.56 -3.85 -19.82
CA VAL A 933 -8.39 -3.02 -20.11
C VAL A 933 -8.83 -1.58 -20.32
N ARG A 934 -8.11 -0.64 -19.69
CA ARG A 934 -8.19 0.80 -19.99
C ARG A 934 -6.77 1.31 -20.19
N SER A 935 -6.55 2.20 -21.16
CA SER A 935 -5.26 2.84 -21.39
C SER A 935 -5.39 4.36 -21.30
N VAL A 936 -4.28 5.03 -21.01
CA VAL A 936 -4.19 6.50 -20.91
C VAL A 936 -2.80 6.97 -21.35
N GLN A 937 -2.75 8.16 -21.94
CA GLN A 937 -1.52 8.90 -22.26
C GLN A 937 -1.54 10.17 -21.40
N LEU A 938 -0.54 10.37 -20.55
CA LEU A 938 -0.49 11.53 -19.65
C LEU A 938 -0.13 12.79 -20.43
N ARG A 939 -1.05 13.78 -20.43
CA ARG A 939 -0.93 15.09 -21.09
C ARG A 939 -1.01 16.19 -20.04
#